data_AF-A0A926API4-F1
#
_entry.id   AF-A0A926API4-F1
#
_cell.length_a   1.000
_cell.length_b   1.000
_cell.length_c   1.000
_cell.angle_alpha   90.00
_cell.angle_beta   90.00
_cell.angle_gamma   90.00
#
_symmetry.space_group_name_H-M   'P 1'
#
loop_
_entity.id
_entity.type
_entity.pdbx_description
1 polymer ?
#
loop_
_entity_poly.entity_id
_entity_poly.type
_entity_poly.pdbx_seq_one_letter_code
_entity_poly.pdbx_strand_id
1 'polypeptide(L)'
;AELDAFVADQSPQSYEAVVTRLLDSPQYGERWGRHWMDIWRYSDWWGLGAEVRNSQKHIWHWREWIIESLNADKGYDQMLREMLAADELYPNDLDRLRASGFLARQYFKFNRTSWLDETIEHTSKAMLGMTFNCAKCHDHKYDPFAQTDYYRLRALFEPYQVRTDLLPGESDFERDGLPRAFDCNLDAQTFLHVRGDDRNPDKSRVMEPAVPAFLSHAAWQVEPVSLPPEATQPGVRPFVVESYLKAADQTIVAARSALETARKKLVEAETAMKLAADRVAADKPVVEKPADAKPSAVNDAFATERQDIWEQIGGKWSYPGGKLVQSQDGATRVALRLKPVPPENFEATLRFTTTGGQMWKSVGINFDVVEKHEVLAYLSAYAGGPKAQIAYKNESDSYTYPPEAAQGRKLELNRPNEMTLRVRGTLVNLLVNGELSIAYRLPVARRRGALEIITFDATAEFKSFELKVLPTDAGMYESKGAIKPTVAPLTIEQAKLTVAIAEKTLAVAEAQPLVIRSRAAAELARYQHPPAENAASLAQQAVKLERLAAVAKAEEAMAQAELELARAAADKKAEAEKKLTAARAAIDTARQAVETPAENFTPLSGSLKTLENNLETEESRRKPFPTTSTGRRSAFALWLTDPKHPLPARVAVNHIWMRHMGRPLVPTVFDFGRKGTPPTHPELLDWLAVELIEHGWSMKHIHRLIVTSQAYHMSSS
;
A
#
# COMPACT_ATOMS: atom_id res chain seq x y z
N ALA A 1 -9.84 -26.84 -32.29
CA ALA A 1 -8.60 -26.22 -32.77
C ALA A 1 -7.37 -27.09 -32.46
N GLU A 2 -6.92 -27.22 -31.21
CA GLU A 2 -5.72 -28.04 -30.91
C GLU A 2 -5.90 -29.53 -31.19
N LEU A 3 -7.06 -30.10 -30.83
CA LEU A 3 -7.39 -31.49 -31.13
C LEU A 3 -7.46 -31.73 -32.64
N ASP A 4 -8.09 -30.83 -33.38
CA ASP A 4 -8.20 -30.93 -34.85
C ASP A 4 -6.81 -30.87 -35.52
N ALA A 5 -5.91 -30.02 -35.00
CA ALA A 5 -4.53 -29.93 -35.47
C ALA A 5 -3.74 -31.22 -35.21
N PHE A 6 -3.92 -31.83 -34.03
CA PHE A 6 -3.30 -33.13 -33.72
C PHE A 6 -3.85 -34.25 -34.62
N VAL A 7 -5.18 -34.34 -34.79
CA VAL A 7 -5.81 -35.36 -35.66
C VAL A 7 -5.42 -35.18 -37.13
N ALA A 8 -5.18 -33.94 -37.58
CA ALA A 8 -4.71 -33.66 -38.93
C ALA A 8 -3.22 -34.01 -39.16
N ASP A 9 -2.40 -34.05 -38.10
CA ASP A 9 -0.98 -34.40 -38.19
C ASP A 9 -0.78 -35.93 -38.21
N GLN A 10 -0.57 -36.45 -39.42
CA GLN A 10 -0.34 -37.87 -39.69
C GLN A 10 1.15 -38.25 -39.61
N SER A 11 2.03 -37.36 -39.15
CA SER A 11 3.45 -37.69 -38.99
C SER A 11 3.65 -38.73 -37.88
N PRO A 12 4.68 -39.60 -37.98
CA PRO A 12 4.97 -40.58 -36.93
C PRO A 12 5.39 -39.97 -35.59
N GLN A 13 5.63 -38.65 -35.54
CA GLN A 13 6.04 -37.90 -34.34
C GLN A 13 4.93 -37.00 -33.79
N SER A 14 3.71 -37.07 -34.34
CA SER A 14 2.63 -36.13 -34.00
C SER A 14 2.28 -36.15 -32.51
N TYR A 15 2.33 -37.33 -31.88
CA TYR A 15 2.07 -37.48 -30.45
C TYR A 15 3.19 -36.87 -29.61
N GLU A 16 4.45 -37.20 -29.89
CA GLU A 16 5.62 -36.64 -29.21
C GLU A 16 5.70 -35.11 -29.36
N ALA A 17 5.32 -34.59 -30.53
CA ALA A 17 5.24 -33.16 -30.78
C ALA A 17 4.19 -32.49 -29.87
N VAL A 18 3.01 -33.10 -29.71
CA VAL A 18 1.99 -32.59 -28.77
C VAL A 18 2.48 -32.67 -27.32
N VAL A 19 3.09 -33.77 -26.89
CA VAL A 19 3.65 -33.91 -25.54
C VAL A 19 4.68 -32.81 -25.27
N THR A 20 5.61 -32.58 -26.19
CA THR A 20 6.61 -31.51 -26.08
C THR A 20 5.94 -30.15 -25.97
N ARG A 21 5.02 -29.84 -26.88
CA ARG A 21 4.27 -28.57 -26.87
C ARG A 21 3.56 -28.32 -25.54
N LEU A 22 2.90 -29.35 -24.98
CA LEU A 22 2.16 -29.22 -23.72
C LEU A 22 3.08 -29.08 -22.51
N LEU A 23 4.22 -29.79 -22.48
CA LEU A 23 5.20 -29.67 -21.40
C LEU A 23 5.99 -28.34 -21.46
N ASP A 24 6.15 -27.76 -22.64
CA ASP A 24 6.81 -26.46 -22.83
C ASP A 24 5.85 -25.28 -22.65
N SER A 25 4.54 -25.55 -22.56
CA SER A 25 3.50 -24.53 -22.35
C SER A 25 3.60 -23.93 -20.94
N PRO A 26 3.48 -22.60 -20.76
CA PRO A 26 3.49 -22.00 -19.42
C PRO A 26 2.34 -22.49 -18.51
N GLN A 27 1.25 -22.99 -19.11
CA GLN A 27 0.11 -23.61 -18.41
C GLN A 27 0.47 -24.95 -17.76
N TYR A 28 1.60 -25.58 -18.13
CA TYR A 28 2.11 -26.76 -17.44
C TYR A 28 2.31 -26.47 -15.95
N GLY A 29 3.04 -25.40 -15.63
CA GLY A 29 3.33 -24.98 -14.26
C GLY A 29 2.08 -24.58 -13.49
N GLU A 30 1.11 -23.92 -14.13
CA GLU A 30 -0.18 -23.58 -13.50
C GLU A 30 -0.98 -24.85 -13.14
N ARG A 31 -1.06 -25.80 -14.09
CA ARG A 31 -1.83 -27.03 -13.93
C ARG A 31 -1.21 -27.96 -12.89
N TRP A 32 0.08 -28.22 -12.99
CA TRP A 32 0.80 -29.09 -12.07
C TRP A 32 1.08 -28.41 -10.73
N GLY A 33 1.27 -27.09 -10.73
CA GLY A 33 1.40 -26.28 -9.53
C GLY A 33 0.20 -26.46 -8.61
N ARG A 34 -1.02 -26.48 -9.16
CA ARG A 34 -2.23 -26.78 -8.37
C ARG A 34 -2.16 -28.14 -7.65
N HIS A 35 -1.67 -29.18 -8.32
CA HIS A 35 -1.57 -30.51 -7.73
C HIS A 35 -0.52 -30.57 -6.62
N TRP A 36 0.62 -29.93 -6.83
CA TRP A 36 1.69 -29.87 -5.83
C TRP A 36 1.35 -28.96 -4.65
N MET A 37 0.65 -27.86 -4.91
CA MET A 37 0.10 -26.99 -3.87
C MET A 37 -0.85 -27.72 -2.91
N ASP A 38 -1.65 -28.68 -3.41
CA ASP A 38 -2.48 -29.52 -2.54
C ASP A 38 -1.63 -30.39 -1.58
N ILE A 39 -0.49 -30.91 -2.08
CA ILE A 39 0.43 -31.78 -1.32
C ILE A 39 1.21 -30.97 -0.28
N TRP A 40 1.77 -29.83 -0.68
CA TRP A 40 2.51 -28.92 0.20
C TRP A 40 1.60 -28.05 1.07
N ARG A 41 0.28 -28.19 0.90
CA ARG A 41 -0.74 -27.46 1.63
C ARG A 41 -0.54 -25.96 1.48
N TYR A 42 -0.53 -25.47 0.24
CA TYR A 42 -0.67 -24.04 -0.03
C TYR A 42 -2.08 -23.56 0.32
N SER A 43 -2.17 -22.35 0.83
CA SER A 43 -3.37 -21.53 0.81
C SER A 43 -2.93 -20.09 0.96
N ASP A 44 -3.73 -19.16 0.44
CA ASP A 44 -3.53 -17.76 0.76
C ASP A 44 -3.68 -17.52 2.27
N TRP A 45 -3.14 -16.38 2.68
CA TRP A 45 -3.16 -15.94 4.06
C TRP A 45 -4.58 -15.65 4.53
N TRP A 46 -4.79 -15.80 5.84
CA TRP A 46 -6.05 -15.45 6.47
C TRP A 46 -5.80 -14.74 7.81
N GLY A 47 -6.57 -13.70 8.07
CA GLY A 47 -6.50 -12.92 9.30
C GLY A 47 -7.88 -12.56 9.83
N LEU A 48 -7.91 -12.09 11.10
CA LEU A 48 -9.12 -11.50 11.69
C LEU A 48 -8.88 -10.01 11.92
N GLY A 49 -9.56 -9.16 11.14
CA GLY A 49 -9.29 -7.72 11.15
C GLY A 49 -7.88 -7.42 10.66
N ALA A 50 -7.12 -6.64 11.44
CA ALA A 50 -5.72 -6.34 11.15
C ALA A 50 -4.75 -7.46 11.57
N GLU A 51 -5.20 -8.49 12.28
CA GLU A 51 -4.31 -9.54 12.81
C GLU A 51 -4.07 -10.66 11.81
N VAL A 52 -2.79 -10.90 11.51
CA VAL A 52 -2.33 -12.14 10.88
C VAL A 52 -2.24 -13.23 11.94
N ARG A 53 -3.01 -14.31 11.79
CA ARG A 53 -3.11 -15.40 12.79
C ARG A 53 -2.50 -16.71 12.31
N ASN A 54 -2.74 -17.05 11.04
CA ASN A 54 -2.23 -18.24 10.37
C ASN A 54 -1.59 -17.82 9.05
N SER A 55 -0.50 -18.49 8.66
CA SER A 55 0.25 -18.13 7.46
C SER A 55 0.74 -16.66 7.51
N GLN A 56 1.35 -16.18 6.43
CA GLN A 56 1.79 -14.78 6.31
C GLN A 56 1.18 -14.10 5.10
N LYS A 57 0.98 -12.77 5.19
CA LYS A 57 0.60 -11.94 4.02
C LYS A 57 1.58 -12.16 2.88
N HIS A 58 1.09 -12.01 1.66
CA HIS A 58 1.88 -12.15 0.43
C HIS A 58 2.51 -13.54 0.20
N ILE A 59 2.01 -14.59 0.88
CA ILE A 59 2.49 -15.97 0.64
C ILE A 59 2.28 -16.45 -0.81
N TRP A 60 1.50 -15.73 -1.61
CA TRP A 60 1.38 -15.96 -3.05
C TRP A 60 2.72 -15.90 -3.80
N HIS A 61 3.75 -15.22 -3.26
CA HIS A 61 5.12 -15.32 -3.78
C HIS A 61 5.62 -16.77 -3.86
N TRP A 62 5.24 -17.60 -2.90
CA TRP A 62 5.56 -19.03 -2.92
C TRP A 62 4.78 -19.78 -4.01
N ARG A 63 3.50 -19.45 -4.24
CA ARG A 63 2.74 -20.00 -5.36
C ARG A 63 3.39 -19.67 -6.70
N GLU A 64 3.78 -18.42 -6.91
CA GLU A 64 4.46 -18.01 -8.15
C GLU A 64 5.79 -18.77 -8.29
N TRP A 65 6.58 -18.89 -7.22
CA TRP A 65 7.79 -19.70 -7.23
C TRP A 65 7.52 -21.18 -7.58
N ILE A 66 6.42 -21.78 -7.12
CA ILE A 66 6.04 -23.15 -7.48
C ILE A 66 5.80 -23.25 -8.99
N ILE A 67 4.99 -22.36 -9.55
CA ILE A 67 4.62 -22.35 -10.97
C ILE A 67 5.86 -22.12 -11.84
N GLU A 68 6.66 -21.13 -11.50
CA GLU A 68 7.92 -20.80 -12.19
C GLU A 68 8.91 -21.96 -12.13
N SER A 69 9.09 -22.60 -10.97
CA SER A 69 10.00 -23.73 -10.79
C SER A 69 9.59 -24.94 -11.63
N LEU A 70 8.29 -25.23 -11.71
CA LEU A 70 7.77 -26.29 -12.57
C LEU A 70 7.97 -25.97 -14.05
N ASN A 71 7.64 -24.75 -14.48
CA ASN A 71 7.83 -24.33 -15.87
C ASN A 71 9.30 -24.38 -16.31
N ALA A 72 10.22 -24.02 -15.42
CA ALA A 72 11.67 -24.11 -15.62
C ALA A 72 12.21 -25.54 -15.50
N ASP A 73 11.37 -26.53 -15.17
CA ASP A 73 11.76 -27.91 -14.86
C ASP A 73 12.88 -28.00 -13.82
N LYS A 74 12.78 -27.17 -12.77
CA LYS A 74 13.68 -27.21 -11.63
C LYS A 74 13.58 -28.60 -10.99
N GLY A 75 14.73 -29.23 -10.76
CA GLY A 75 14.81 -30.53 -10.07
C GLY A 75 14.01 -30.53 -8.78
N TYR A 76 13.17 -31.55 -8.59
CA TYR A 76 12.31 -31.68 -7.41
C TYR A 76 13.13 -31.66 -6.10
N ASP A 77 14.32 -32.24 -6.10
CA ASP A 77 15.27 -32.17 -4.99
C ASP A 77 15.68 -30.72 -4.64
N GLN A 78 15.98 -29.90 -5.63
CA GLN A 78 16.31 -28.49 -5.43
C GLN A 78 15.09 -27.73 -4.90
N MET A 79 13.88 -28.05 -5.36
CA MET A 79 12.64 -27.50 -4.81
C MET A 79 12.47 -27.85 -3.32
N LEU A 80 12.70 -29.10 -2.92
CA LEU A 80 12.65 -29.51 -1.52
C LEU A 80 13.69 -28.76 -0.66
N ARG A 81 14.91 -28.61 -1.18
CA ARG A 81 15.99 -27.87 -0.48
C ARG A 81 15.65 -26.41 -0.27
N GLU A 82 15.12 -25.74 -1.29
CA GLU A 82 14.71 -24.34 -1.18
C GLU A 82 13.52 -24.17 -0.21
N MET A 83 12.52 -25.06 -0.24
CA MET A 83 11.36 -24.97 0.66
C MET A 83 11.72 -25.09 2.15
N LEU A 84 12.74 -25.87 2.48
CA LEU A 84 13.15 -26.11 3.87
C LEU A 84 14.24 -25.16 4.36
N ALA A 85 15.17 -24.77 3.49
CA ALA A 85 16.43 -24.16 3.90
C ALA A 85 16.98 -23.12 2.90
N ALA A 86 16.14 -22.50 2.05
CA ALA A 86 16.60 -21.46 1.11
C ALA A 86 17.39 -20.35 1.80
N ASP A 87 17.09 -20.04 3.06
CA ASP A 87 17.79 -18.99 3.79
C ASP A 87 19.17 -19.36 4.31
N GLU A 88 19.42 -20.64 4.51
CA GLU A 88 20.73 -21.15 4.90
C GLU A 88 21.59 -21.39 3.65
N LEU A 89 20.97 -21.93 2.60
CA LEU A 89 21.66 -22.31 1.36
C LEU A 89 21.87 -21.12 0.40
N TYR A 90 20.93 -20.18 0.37
CA TYR A 90 20.88 -19.06 -0.58
C TYR A 90 20.41 -17.74 0.07
N PRO A 91 21.09 -17.27 1.15
CA PRO A 91 20.62 -16.16 2.00
C PRO A 91 20.36 -14.82 1.28
N ASN A 92 20.98 -14.60 0.12
CA ASN A 92 20.88 -13.37 -0.67
C ASN A 92 20.07 -13.54 -1.98
N ASP A 93 19.58 -14.75 -2.28
CA ASP A 93 18.80 -15.03 -3.50
C ASP A 93 17.30 -14.88 -3.19
N LEU A 94 16.74 -13.70 -3.46
CA LEU A 94 15.33 -13.41 -3.21
C LEU A 94 14.40 -14.37 -3.96
N ASP A 95 14.78 -14.83 -5.15
CA ASP A 95 13.95 -15.74 -5.94
C ASP A 95 13.82 -17.09 -5.24
N ARG A 96 14.91 -17.64 -4.70
CA ARG A 96 14.88 -18.89 -3.94
C ARG A 96 14.26 -18.74 -2.57
N LEU A 97 14.40 -17.58 -1.92
CA LEU A 97 13.81 -17.32 -0.59
C LEU A 97 12.27 -17.44 -0.60
N ARG A 98 11.61 -17.19 -1.75
CA ARG A 98 10.16 -17.42 -1.95
C ARG A 98 9.73 -18.85 -1.62
N ALA A 99 10.59 -19.84 -1.86
CA ALA A 99 10.29 -21.24 -1.59
C ALA A 99 9.98 -21.51 -0.11
N SER A 100 10.63 -20.78 0.80
CA SER A 100 10.43 -20.92 2.25
C SER A 100 9.04 -20.50 2.72
N GLY A 101 8.18 -20.02 1.80
CA GLY A 101 6.74 -19.94 2.02
C GLY A 101 6.12 -21.25 2.51
N PHE A 102 6.70 -22.40 2.17
CA PHE A 102 6.31 -23.71 2.74
C PHE A 102 6.34 -23.71 4.28
N LEU A 103 7.40 -23.18 4.88
CA LEU A 103 7.54 -23.05 6.33
C LEU A 103 6.77 -21.85 6.88
N ALA A 104 6.75 -20.72 6.16
CA ALA A 104 5.99 -19.54 6.55
C ALA A 104 4.48 -19.84 6.62
N ARG A 105 3.99 -20.77 5.79
CA ARG A 105 2.60 -21.24 5.82
C ARG A 105 2.21 -21.84 7.16
N GLN A 106 3.13 -22.54 7.81
CA GLN A 106 2.84 -23.26 9.05
C GLN A 106 2.70 -22.30 10.24
N TYR A 107 3.14 -21.04 10.10
CA TYR A 107 3.11 -20.04 11.16
C TYR A 107 1.76 -19.95 11.85
N PHE A 108 1.82 -19.98 13.19
CA PHE A 108 0.67 -19.74 14.06
C PHE A 108 1.05 -18.88 15.26
N LYS A 109 0.40 -17.71 15.38
CA LYS A 109 0.73 -16.68 16.39
C LYS A 109 0.53 -17.13 17.84
N PHE A 110 -0.45 -17.99 18.11
CA PHE A 110 -0.92 -18.24 19.49
C PHE A 110 -0.27 -19.43 20.18
N ASN A 111 0.24 -20.41 19.44
CA ASN A 111 0.88 -21.59 20.04
C ASN A 111 2.00 -22.11 19.15
N ARG A 112 3.24 -21.99 19.66
CA ARG A 112 4.46 -22.44 18.98
C ARG A 112 4.52 -23.97 18.82
N THR A 113 4.00 -24.74 19.76
CA THR A 113 3.94 -26.20 19.65
C THR A 113 3.05 -26.62 18.49
N SER A 114 1.83 -26.09 18.39
CA SER A 114 0.90 -26.40 17.30
C SER A 114 1.50 -26.03 15.94
N TRP A 115 2.20 -24.89 15.86
CA TRP A 115 2.95 -24.52 14.66
C TRP A 115 4.01 -25.58 14.29
N LEU A 116 4.85 -25.99 15.23
CA LEU A 116 5.89 -26.98 14.95
C LEU A 116 5.31 -28.37 14.64
N ASP A 117 4.22 -28.76 15.29
CA ASP A 117 3.50 -30.00 14.99
C ASP A 117 3.02 -30.03 13.53
N GLU A 118 2.40 -28.96 13.06
CA GLU A 118 1.97 -28.81 11.66
C GLU A 118 3.17 -28.84 10.70
N THR A 119 4.29 -28.23 11.09
CA THR A 119 5.53 -28.26 10.30
C THR A 119 6.04 -29.68 10.12
N ILE A 120 6.12 -30.46 11.20
CA ILE A 120 6.61 -31.84 11.18
C ILE A 120 5.66 -32.71 10.35
N GLU A 121 4.35 -32.63 10.60
CA GLU A 121 3.36 -33.45 9.92
C GLU A 121 3.37 -33.22 8.41
N HIS A 122 3.34 -31.95 7.97
CA HIS A 122 3.26 -31.64 6.55
C HIS A 122 4.58 -31.87 5.81
N THR A 123 5.72 -31.65 6.47
CA THR A 123 7.02 -32.05 5.91
C THR A 123 7.10 -33.57 5.76
N SER A 124 6.70 -34.32 6.79
CA SER A 124 6.77 -35.79 6.76
C SER A 124 5.82 -36.39 5.72
N LYS A 125 4.58 -35.90 5.63
CA LYS A 125 3.63 -36.39 4.62
C LYS A 125 4.05 -36.04 3.19
N ALA A 126 4.43 -34.79 2.95
CA ALA A 126 4.70 -34.32 1.60
C ALA A 126 6.03 -34.85 1.04
N MET A 127 7.04 -35.01 1.90
CA MET A 127 8.40 -35.33 1.45
C MET A 127 8.79 -36.77 1.76
N LEU A 128 8.35 -37.34 2.89
CA LEU A 128 8.66 -38.73 3.27
C LEU A 128 7.50 -39.69 2.98
N GLY A 129 6.27 -39.19 2.78
CA GLY A 129 5.09 -40.04 2.69
C GLY A 129 4.84 -40.80 3.98
N MET A 130 5.10 -40.19 5.15
CA MET A 130 4.97 -40.86 6.46
C MET A 130 4.14 -40.02 7.44
N THR A 131 3.37 -40.67 8.32
CA THR A 131 2.57 -39.99 9.35
C THR A 131 3.23 -40.05 10.72
N PHE A 132 3.86 -38.96 11.16
CA PHE A 132 4.56 -38.91 12.45
C PHE A 132 3.68 -38.52 13.63
N ASN A 133 2.47 -38.00 13.38
CA ASN A 133 1.58 -37.46 14.41
C ASN A 133 1.29 -38.38 15.61
N CYS A 134 1.14 -39.70 15.42
CA CYS A 134 0.92 -40.59 16.56
C CYS A 134 2.12 -40.62 17.52
N ALA A 135 3.35 -40.44 16.99
CA ALA A 135 4.57 -40.40 17.77
C ALA A 135 4.73 -39.15 18.64
N LYS A 136 3.82 -38.17 18.54
CA LYS A 136 3.81 -37.03 19.46
C LYS A 136 3.57 -37.45 20.91
N CYS A 137 2.67 -38.42 21.12
CA CYS A 137 2.16 -38.77 22.44
C CYS A 137 2.69 -40.10 22.99
N HIS A 138 3.04 -41.04 22.12
CA HIS A 138 3.51 -42.38 22.48
C HIS A 138 4.30 -42.96 21.30
N ASP A 139 5.06 -44.05 21.48
CA ASP A 139 5.75 -44.71 20.37
C ASP A 139 4.78 -45.08 19.24
N HIS A 140 5.18 -44.92 17.99
CA HIS A 140 4.26 -45.14 16.88
C HIS A 140 3.74 -46.58 16.85
N LYS A 141 2.43 -46.74 16.59
CA LYS A 141 1.75 -48.04 16.75
C LYS A 141 2.24 -49.11 15.76
N TYR A 142 2.62 -48.71 14.54
CA TYR A 142 2.92 -49.63 13.44
C TYR A 142 4.37 -49.51 12.98
N ASP A 143 4.76 -48.30 12.58
CA ASP A 143 6.11 -47.97 12.17
C ASP A 143 7.13 -47.91 13.32
N PRO A 144 8.40 -48.23 13.05
CA PRO A 144 9.44 -48.37 14.07
C PRO A 144 10.07 -47.01 14.44
N PHE A 145 9.26 -46.03 14.85
CA PHE A 145 9.77 -44.79 15.43
C PHE A 145 9.17 -44.51 16.80
N ALA A 146 10.07 -44.21 17.73
CA ALA A 146 9.75 -43.91 19.13
C ALA A 146 9.20 -42.49 19.27
N GLN A 147 8.56 -42.22 20.40
CA GLN A 147 8.11 -40.86 20.73
C GLN A 147 9.27 -39.87 20.68
N THR A 148 10.47 -40.28 21.12
CA THR A 148 11.66 -39.44 21.07
C THR A 148 12.03 -39.03 19.65
N ASP A 149 11.83 -39.89 18.65
CA ASP A 149 12.20 -39.58 17.26
C ASP A 149 11.36 -38.41 16.71
N TYR A 150 10.10 -38.30 17.12
CA TYR A 150 9.26 -37.14 16.82
C TYR A 150 9.88 -35.83 17.33
N TYR A 151 10.32 -35.80 18.58
CA TYR A 151 10.90 -34.58 19.16
C TYR A 151 12.32 -34.29 18.66
N ARG A 152 13.07 -35.31 18.21
CA ARG A 152 14.35 -35.10 17.53
C ARG A 152 14.16 -34.53 16.13
N LEU A 153 13.12 -34.95 15.41
CA LEU A 153 12.71 -34.33 14.16
C LEU A 153 12.21 -32.89 14.38
N ARG A 154 11.41 -32.66 15.43
CA ARG A 154 10.99 -31.31 15.86
C ARG A 154 12.17 -30.39 16.12
N ALA A 155 13.23 -30.89 16.77
CA ALA A 155 14.41 -30.11 17.10
C ALA A 155 15.14 -29.55 15.87
N LEU A 156 14.94 -30.11 14.67
CA LEU A 156 15.44 -29.54 13.42
C LEU A 156 14.80 -28.19 13.07
N PHE A 157 13.57 -27.98 13.55
CA PHE A 157 12.73 -26.83 13.25
C PHE A 157 12.54 -25.89 14.45
N GLU A 158 12.98 -26.26 15.65
CA GLU A 158 12.81 -25.42 16.85
C GLU A 158 13.37 -23.99 16.68
N PRO A 159 14.55 -23.77 16.05
CA PRO A 159 15.13 -22.43 15.92
C PRO A 159 14.39 -21.48 14.98
N TYR A 160 13.63 -22.00 14.00
CA TYR A 160 13.14 -21.17 12.91
C TYR A 160 11.95 -20.29 13.30
N GLN A 161 11.93 -19.07 12.80
CA GLN A 161 10.90 -18.05 12.90
C GLN A 161 10.56 -17.56 11.50
N VAL A 162 9.57 -16.67 11.37
CA VAL A 162 9.22 -16.06 10.08
C VAL A 162 9.49 -14.56 10.11
N ARG A 163 9.87 -14.01 8.97
CA ARG A 163 10.00 -12.56 8.77
C ARG A 163 9.53 -12.18 7.38
N THR A 164 9.21 -10.91 7.21
CA THR A 164 8.79 -10.33 5.93
C THR A 164 9.89 -9.40 5.45
N ASP A 165 10.58 -9.77 4.39
CA ASP A 165 11.63 -8.96 3.76
C ASP A 165 11.03 -7.99 2.73
N LEU A 166 11.66 -6.83 2.51
CA LEU A 166 11.32 -5.95 1.38
C LEU A 166 11.77 -6.58 0.05
N LEU A 167 11.09 -6.18 -1.02
CA LEU A 167 11.42 -6.53 -2.41
C LEU A 167 11.92 -5.30 -3.19
N PRO A 168 12.68 -5.49 -4.29
CA PRO A 168 13.12 -4.40 -5.16
C PRO A 168 11.94 -3.55 -5.64
N GLY A 169 12.03 -2.23 -5.48
CA GLY A 169 10.97 -1.29 -5.86
C GLY A 169 9.80 -1.17 -4.87
N GLU A 170 9.82 -1.95 -3.79
CA GLU A 170 8.87 -1.85 -2.68
C GLU A 170 9.50 -1.14 -1.47
N SER A 171 8.70 -0.37 -0.75
CA SER A 171 9.07 0.29 0.51
C SER A 171 8.08 0.02 1.65
N ASP A 172 6.95 -0.61 1.36
CA ASP A 172 5.88 -0.94 2.29
C ASP A 172 5.69 -2.47 2.38
N PHE A 173 5.98 -3.02 3.55
CA PHE A 173 5.83 -4.45 3.87
C PHE A 173 4.38 -4.95 3.73
N GLU A 174 3.39 -4.06 3.85
CA GLU A 174 1.97 -4.39 3.76
C GLU A 174 1.45 -4.36 2.31
N ARG A 175 2.15 -3.68 1.41
CA ARG A 175 1.80 -3.62 -0.01
C ARG A 175 2.35 -4.85 -0.73
N ASP A 176 3.63 -5.15 -0.56
CA ASP A 176 4.26 -6.33 -1.16
C ASP A 176 5.52 -6.81 -0.41
N GLY A 177 5.32 -7.58 0.66
CA GLY A 177 6.42 -8.20 1.42
C GLY A 177 6.73 -9.63 1.00
N LEU A 178 7.98 -10.08 1.19
CA LEU A 178 8.37 -11.48 1.01
C LEU A 178 8.38 -12.23 2.35
N PRO A 179 7.36 -13.04 2.68
CA PRO A 179 7.39 -13.88 3.87
C PRO A 179 8.36 -15.04 3.69
N ARG A 180 9.31 -15.19 4.62
CA ARG A 180 10.31 -16.26 4.60
C ARG A 180 10.66 -16.77 5.99
N ALA A 181 10.98 -18.06 6.08
CA ALA A 181 11.48 -18.66 7.31
C ALA A 181 12.95 -18.31 7.55
N PHE A 182 13.39 -18.18 8.81
CA PHE A 182 14.77 -17.91 9.22
C PHE A 182 15.10 -18.49 10.59
N ASP A 183 16.35 -18.82 10.88
CA ASP A 183 16.74 -19.21 12.24
C ASP A 183 16.84 -17.96 13.16
N CYS A 184 16.01 -17.92 14.20
CA CYS A 184 15.96 -16.82 15.17
C CYS A 184 16.44 -17.26 16.56
N ASN A 185 15.99 -18.43 17.00
CA ASN A 185 16.20 -18.92 18.37
C ASN A 185 17.27 -20.03 18.37
N LEU A 186 18.53 -19.66 18.12
CA LEU A 186 19.63 -20.62 17.92
C LEU A 186 19.83 -21.56 19.11
N ASP A 187 19.63 -21.06 20.33
CA ASP A 187 19.80 -21.81 21.57
C ASP A 187 18.51 -22.53 22.03
N ALA A 188 17.47 -22.55 21.19
CA ALA A 188 16.21 -23.19 21.53
C ALA A 188 16.40 -24.69 21.80
N GLN A 189 16.01 -25.10 23.00
CA GLN A 189 16.02 -26.48 23.44
C GLN A 189 14.66 -27.12 23.16
N THR A 190 14.69 -28.35 22.64
CA THR A 190 13.48 -29.15 22.46
C THR A 190 13.38 -30.18 23.57
N PHE A 191 12.19 -30.28 24.17
CA PHE A 191 11.88 -31.26 25.21
C PHE A 191 10.76 -32.18 24.73
N LEU A 192 10.78 -33.43 25.20
CA LEU A 192 9.66 -34.35 25.02
C LEU A 192 8.45 -33.85 25.82
N HIS A 193 7.27 -33.78 25.20
CA HIS A 193 6.04 -33.48 25.93
C HIS A 193 5.40 -34.77 26.43
N VAL A 194 5.17 -34.88 27.74
CA VAL A 194 4.61 -36.11 28.34
C VAL A 194 3.20 -36.33 27.79
N ARG A 195 2.99 -37.46 27.10
CA ARG A 195 1.75 -37.76 26.36
C ARG A 195 1.34 -36.67 25.35
N GLY A 196 2.30 -35.88 24.86
CA GLY A 196 2.08 -34.80 23.91
C GLY A 196 1.52 -33.50 24.51
N ASP A 197 1.42 -33.38 25.84
CA ASP A 197 0.94 -32.16 26.53
C ASP A 197 2.07 -31.14 26.69
N ASP A 198 2.00 -30.04 25.92
CA ASP A 198 3.01 -28.98 25.89
C ASP A 198 3.13 -28.18 27.20
N ARG A 199 2.14 -28.30 28.10
CA ARG A 199 2.21 -27.75 29.45
C ARG A 199 3.05 -28.61 30.40
N ASN A 200 3.39 -29.84 29.98
CA ASN A 200 4.17 -30.79 30.76
C ASN A 200 5.38 -31.34 29.98
N PRO A 201 6.36 -30.48 29.65
CA PRO A 201 7.60 -30.92 29.03
C PRO A 201 8.49 -31.66 30.04
N ASP A 202 9.03 -32.80 29.65
CA ASP A 202 10.09 -33.49 30.39
C ASP A 202 11.42 -32.75 30.20
N LYS A 203 11.76 -31.91 31.19
CA LYS A 203 12.99 -31.13 31.20
C LYS A 203 14.22 -31.91 31.68
N SER A 204 14.07 -33.20 32.01
CA SER A 204 15.22 -34.03 32.43
C SER A 204 16.17 -34.35 31.29
N ARG A 205 15.69 -34.27 30.03
CA ARG A 205 16.46 -34.60 28.84
C ARG A 205 16.15 -33.65 27.68
N VAL A 206 17.20 -33.03 27.13
CA VAL A 206 17.12 -32.26 25.88
C VAL A 206 17.14 -33.20 24.69
N MET A 207 16.28 -32.96 23.71
CA MET A 207 16.22 -33.72 22.47
C MET A 207 17.19 -33.12 21.45
N GLU A 208 18.26 -33.85 21.16
CA GLU A 208 19.19 -33.48 20.09
C GLU A 208 18.55 -33.67 18.72
N PRO A 209 18.72 -32.71 17.79
CA PRO A 209 18.20 -32.83 16.43
C PRO A 209 18.71 -34.10 15.78
N ALA A 210 17.83 -34.84 15.11
CA ALA A 210 18.19 -36.02 14.33
C ALA A 210 17.11 -36.39 13.32
N VAL A 211 17.53 -37.11 12.29
CA VAL A 211 16.66 -37.80 11.34
C VAL A 211 16.33 -39.22 11.83
N PRO A 212 15.22 -39.82 11.38
CA PRO A 212 14.87 -41.19 11.78
C PRO A 212 15.97 -42.19 11.39
N ALA A 213 16.52 -42.91 12.37
CA ALA A 213 17.69 -43.75 12.17
C ALA A 213 17.48 -44.85 11.11
N PHE A 214 16.27 -45.40 10.99
CA PHE A 214 15.95 -46.44 10.00
C PHE A 214 15.91 -45.93 8.55
N LEU A 215 15.81 -44.62 8.34
CA LEU A 215 15.90 -43.97 7.03
C LEU A 215 17.31 -43.42 6.76
N SER A 216 18.19 -43.44 7.75
CA SER A 216 19.54 -42.93 7.61
C SER A 216 20.45 -43.99 7.01
N HIS A 217 21.07 -43.67 5.87
CA HIS A 217 22.04 -44.52 5.18
C HIS A 217 23.46 -43.90 5.15
N ALA A 218 23.64 -42.72 5.76
CA ALA A 218 24.90 -41.98 5.79
C ALA A 218 25.06 -41.24 7.13
N ALA A 219 26.27 -40.75 7.41
CA ALA A 219 26.50 -39.88 8.56
C ALA A 219 25.76 -38.56 8.36
N TRP A 220 24.65 -38.36 9.08
CA TRP A 220 23.93 -37.09 9.13
C TRP A 220 24.64 -36.17 10.14
N GLN A 221 25.03 -34.98 9.68
CA GLN A 221 25.77 -34.00 10.48
C GLN A 221 25.17 -32.61 10.31
N VAL A 222 25.11 -31.87 11.41
CA VAL A 222 24.65 -30.47 11.44
C VAL A 222 25.85 -29.58 11.60
N GLU A 223 26.00 -28.62 10.69
CA GLU A 223 27.06 -27.62 10.74
C GLU A 223 26.45 -26.23 10.73
N PRO A 224 26.82 -25.34 11.68
CA PRO A 224 26.36 -23.96 11.66
C PRO A 224 26.73 -23.25 10.35
N VAL A 225 25.80 -22.47 9.81
CA VAL A 225 25.98 -21.74 8.56
C VAL A 225 26.28 -20.28 8.88
N SER A 226 27.43 -19.77 8.42
CA SER A 226 27.72 -18.34 8.49
C SER A 226 26.86 -17.58 7.48
N LEU A 227 26.17 -16.54 7.94
CA LEU A 227 25.27 -15.75 7.12
C LEU A 227 25.95 -14.45 6.65
N PRO A 228 25.64 -13.97 5.43
CA PRO A 228 26.16 -12.70 4.96
C PRO A 228 25.51 -11.51 5.70
N PRO A 229 26.16 -10.32 5.70
CA PRO A 229 25.64 -9.14 6.39
C PRO A 229 24.20 -8.79 6.01
N GLU A 230 23.81 -8.99 4.75
CA GLU A 230 22.46 -8.70 4.24
C GLU A 230 21.38 -9.65 4.77
N ALA A 231 21.76 -10.82 5.29
CA ALA A 231 20.83 -11.73 5.95
C ALA A 231 20.58 -11.32 7.41
N THR A 232 21.63 -10.85 8.10
CA THR A 232 21.58 -10.30 9.46
C THR A 232 20.90 -8.93 9.51
N GLN A 233 21.22 -8.07 8.55
CA GLN A 233 20.63 -6.75 8.38
C GLN A 233 20.10 -6.56 6.95
N PRO A 234 18.87 -7.00 6.64
CA PRO A 234 18.27 -6.80 5.32
C PRO A 234 18.18 -5.32 4.90
N GLY A 235 18.25 -4.37 5.84
CA GLY A 235 18.29 -2.94 5.57
C GLY A 235 19.50 -2.48 4.74
N VAL A 236 20.60 -3.24 4.76
CA VAL A 236 21.82 -2.92 3.99
C VAL A 236 21.80 -3.44 2.56
N ARG A 237 20.77 -4.21 2.17
CA ARG A 237 20.65 -4.71 0.79
C ARG A 237 20.64 -3.52 -0.17
N PRO A 238 21.38 -3.57 -1.30
CA PRO A 238 21.51 -2.42 -2.21
C PRO A 238 20.18 -1.80 -2.63
N PHE A 239 19.19 -2.63 -3.00
CA PHE A 239 17.87 -2.15 -3.41
C PHE A 239 17.06 -1.52 -2.26
N VAL A 240 17.28 -1.95 -1.00
CA VAL A 240 16.60 -1.36 0.16
C VAL A 240 17.16 0.04 0.41
N VAL A 241 18.49 0.17 0.42
CA VAL A 241 19.17 1.46 0.53
C VAL A 241 18.74 2.40 -0.59
N GLU A 242 18.65 1.90 -1.82
CA GLU A 242 18.15 2.66 -2.97
C GLU A 242 16.70 3.13 -2.79
N SER A 243 15.80 2.27 -2.29
CA SER A 243 14.42 2.65 -1.97
C SER A 243 14.35 3.78 -0.92
N TYR A 244 15.16 3.70 0.14
CA TYR A 244 15.25 4.77 1.14
C TYR A 244 15.79 6.08 0.55
N LEU A 245 16.81 6.00 -0.30
CA LEU A 245 17.38 7.19 -0.97
C LEU A 245 16.37 7.83 -1.92
N LYS A 246 15.63 7.04 -2.70
CA LYS A 246 14.59 7.53 -3.59
C LYS A 246 13.47 8.24 -2.85
N ALA A 247 13.05 7.71 -1.69
CA ALA A 247 12.07 8.37 -0.83
C ALA A 247 12.60 9.69 -0.24
N ALA A 248 13.88 9.73 0.13
CA ALA A 248 14.54 10.96 0.57
C ALA A 248 14.60 12.00 -0.56
N ASP A 249 14.95 11.61 -1.78
CA ASP A 249 15.00 12.50 -2.95
C ASP A 249 13.63 13.09 -3.28
N GLN A 250 12.57 12.27 -3.21
CA GLN A 250 11.19 12.75 -3.37
C GLN A 250 10.81 13.78 -2.30
N THR A 251 11.26 13.57 -1.07
CA THR A 251 11.04 14.52 0.04
C THR A 251 11.79 15.83 -0.20
N ILE A 252 13.02 15.79 -0.73
CA ILE A 252 13.78 16.98 -1.12
C ILE A 252 13.05 17.76 -2.21
N VAL A 253 12.55 17.09 -3.25
CA VAL A 253 11.79 17.74 -4.33
C VAL A 253 10.53 18.42 -3.78
N ALA A 254 9.79 17.74 -2.91
CA ALA A 254 8.61 18.30 -2.27
C ALA A 254 8.96 19.53 -1.39
N ALA A 255 10.02 19.44 -0.59
CA ALA A 255 10.48 20.53 0.26
C ALA A 255 10.95 21.75 -0.56
N ARG A 256 11.66 21.55 -1.67
CA ARG A 256 12.02 22.63 -2.61
C ARG A 256 10.80 23.32 -3.21
N SER A 257 9.82 22.54 -3.65
CA SER A 257 8.56 23.07 -4.17
C SER A 257 7.78 23.88 -3.11
N ALA A 258 7.78 23.40 -1.86
CA ALA A 258 7.17 24.10 -0.73
C ALA A 258 7.88 25.42 -0.42
N LEU A 259 9.22 25.43 -0.45
CA LEU A 259 10.03 26.64 -0.27
C LEU A 259 9.74 27.69 -1.34
N GLU A 260 9.72 27.30 -2.62
CA GLU A 260 9.38 28.22 -3.72
C GLU A 260 7.95 28.77 -3.58
N THR A 261 7.01 27.93 -3.12
CA THR A 261 5.64 28.38 -2.83
C THR A 261 5.61 29.37 -1.67
N ALA A 262 6.39 29.15 -0.60
CA ALA A 262 6.49 30.05 0.53
C ALA A 262 7.11 31.41 0.13
N ARG A 263 8.15 31.38 -0.72
CA ARG A 263 8.79 32.60 -1.27
C ARG A 263 7.83 33.42 -2.12
N LYS A 264 7.03 32.78 -2.99
CA LYS A 264 5.99 33.46 -3.77
C LYS A 264 4.97 34.16 -2.86
N LYS A 265 4.50 33.48 -1.81
CA LYS A 265 3.57 34.07 -0.83
C LYS A 265 4.16 35.25 -0.06
N LEU A 266 5.47 35.23 0.22
CA LEU A 266 6.17 36.37 0.81
C LEU A 266 6.17 37.56 -0.14
N VAL A 267 6.51 37.35 -1.42
CA VAL A 267 6.48 38.42 -2.44
C VAL A 267 5.06 38.97 -2.61
N GLU A 268 4.04 38.13 -2.61
CA GLU A 268 2.62 38.55 -2.64
C GLU A 268 2.26 39.41 -1.43
N ALA A 269 2.67 39.02 -0.22
CA ALA A 269 2.42 39.79 1.01
C ALA A 269 3.15 41.14 1.00
N GLU A 270 4.41 41.19 0.54
CA GLU A 270 5.20 42.42 0.39
C GLU A 270 4.58 43.36 -0.66
N THR A 271 4.13 42.80 -1.78
CA THR A 271 3.47 43.56 -2.85
C THR A 271 2.13 44.12 -2.39
N ALA A 272 1.33 43.32 -1.68
CA ALA A 272 0.06 43.76 -1.11
C ALA A 272 0.24 44.89 -0.08
N MET A 273 1.27 44.81 0.78
CA MET A 273 1.60 45.89 1.71
C MET A 273 2.02 47.16 0.97
N LYS A 274 2.84 47.05 -0.08
CA LYS A 274 3.26 48.19 -0.90
C LYS A 274 2.08 48.87 -1.59
N LEU A 275 1.19 48.09 -2.22
CA LEU A 275 -0.04 48.59 -2.83
C LEU A 275 -0.98 49.26 -1.82
N ALA A 276 -1.05 48.73 -0.59
CA ALA A 276 -1.83 49.35 0.48
C ALA A 276 -1.20 50.68 0.95
N ALA A 277 0.13 50.76 1.06
CA ALA A 277 0.84 51.99 1.39
C ALA A 277 0.71 53.06 0.29
N ASP A 278 0.78 52.66 -0.99
CA ASP A 278 0.59 53.54 -2.15
C ASP A 278 -0.86 54.08 -2.22
N ARG A 279 -1.86 53.28 -1.84
CA ARG A 279 -3.27 53.74 -1.71
C ARG A 279 -3.46 54.75 -0.57
N VAL A 280 -2.78 54.57 0.56
CA VAL A 280 -2.83 55.51 1.70
C VAL A 280 -2.11 56.83 1.37
N ALA A 281 -1.11 56.81 0.48
CA ALA A 281 -0.42 58.02 0.01
C ALA A 281 -1.20 58.82 -1.05
N ALA A 282 -2.21 58.21 -1.71
CA ALA A 282 -2.95 58.82 -2.83
C ALA A 282 -4.29 59.49 -2.44
N ASP A 283 -4.68 59.48 -1.16
CA ASP A 283 -6.01 59.96 -0.74
C ASP A 283 -6.06 61.50 -0.52
N LYS A 284 -6.26 62.24 -1.63
CA LYS A 284 -7.15 63.42 -1.65
C LYS A 284 -8.52 62.95 -2.13
N PRO A 285 -9.63 63.41 -1.55
CA PRO A 285 -10.95 62.88 -1.86
C PRO A 285 -11.35 63.29 -3.28
N VAL A 286 -11.30 62.36 -4.22
CA VAL A 286 -12.01 62.48 -5.49
C VAL A 286 -13.36 61.81 -5.34
N VAL A 287 -14.37 62.64 -5.17
CA VAL A 287 -15.77 62.25 -5.32
C VAL A 287 -16.00 61.97 -6.80
N GLU A 288 -15.88 60.71 -7.21
CA GLU A 288 -16.49 60.27 -8.46
C GLU A 288 -17.93 59.82 -8.22
N LYS A 289 -18.81 60.55 -8.89
CA LYS A 289 -20.25 60.40 -8.92
C LYS A 289 -20.62 59.03 -9.52
N PRO A 290 -21.41 58.17 -8.85
CA PRO A 290 -21.99 57.01 -9.51
C PRO A 290 -23.03 57.49 -10.52
N ALA A 291 -22.91 57.04 -11.76
CA ALA A 291 -23.95 57.22 -12.76
C ALA A 291 -25.24 56.51 -12.31
N ASP A 292 -26.34 57.26 -12.38
CA ASP A 292 -27.71 56.84 -12.10
C ASP A 292 -28.16 55.71 -13.04
N ALA A 293 -27.90 54.45 -12.69
CA ALA A 293 -28.60 53.30 -13.26
C ALA A 293 -29.62 52.78 -12.24
N LYS A 294 -30.90 53.06 -12.49
CA LYS A 294 -32.03 52.53 -11.71
C LYS A 294 -31.96 51.00 -11.66
N PRO A 295 -32.02 50.37 -10.47
CA PRO A 295 -32.10 48.92 -10.35
C PRO A 295 -33.36 48.42 -11.06
N SER A 296 -33.21 47.47 -11.98
CA SER A 296 -34.33 46.93 -12.75
C SER A 296 -34.69 45.55 -12.23
N ALA A 297 -35.94 45.37 -11.80
CA ALA A 297 -36.49 44.03 -11.63
C ALA A 297 -36.64 43.38 -13.01
N VAL A 298 -36.33 42.09 -13.11
CA VAL A 298 -36.40 41.32 -14.36
C VAL A 298 -37.28 40.11 -14.11
N ASN A 299 -38.17 39.82 -15.04
CA ASN A 299 -38.94 38.59 -15.06
C ASN A 299 -39.00 38.10 -16.50
N ASP A 300 -38.56 36.86 -16.70
CA ASP A 300 -38.52 36.22 -18.01
C ASP A 300 -38.93 34.74 -17.89
N ALA A 301 -39.94 34.36 -18.66
CA ALA A 301 -40.39 32.97 -18.79
C ALA A 301 -39.66 32.21 -19.91
N PHE A 302 -38.70 32.85 -20.59
CA PHE A 302 -37.93 32.29 -21.70
C PHE A 302 -38.78 31.77 -22.87
N ALA A 303 -39.95 32.38 -23.08
CA ALA A 303 -40.86 31.99 -24.15
C ALA A 303 -40.34 32.36 -25.55
N THR A 304 -39.55 33.42 -25.65
CA THR A 304 -38.93 33.90 -26.89
C THR A 304 -37.56 34.49 -26.58
N GLU A 305 -36.72 34.63 -27.61
CA GLU A 305 -35.43 35.28 -27.46
C GLU A 305 -35.59 36.77 -27.13
N ARG A 306 -34.95 37.21 -26.05
CA ARG A 306 -35.00 38.59 -25.55
C ARG A 306 -33.63 39.22 -25.49
N GLN A 307 -33.13 39.63 -26.66
CA GLN A 307 -31.83 40.29 -26.80
C GLN A 307 -31.79 41.68 -26.14
N ASP A 308 -32.94 42.24 -25.77
CA ASP A 308 -33.05 43.48 -25.01
C ASP A 308 -32.56 43.33 -23.56
N ILE A 309 -32.66 42.13 -22.97
CA ILE A 309 -32.27 41.86 -21.58
C ILE A 309 -31.10 40.87 -21.45
N TRP A 310 -30.88 40.00 -22.43
CA TRP A 310 -29.87 38.96 -22.35
C TRP A 310 -28.80 39.10 -23.44
N GLU A 311 -27.57 38.76 -23.07
CA GLU A 311 -26.42 38.59 -23.95
C GLU A 311 -25.88 37.16 -23.80
N GLN A 312 -25.69 36.44 -24.91
CA GLN A 312 -25.15 35.09 -24.89
C GLN A 312 -23.61 35.12 -24.88
N ILE A 313 -22.98 34.52 -23.88
CA ILE A 313 -21.53 34.40 -23.73
C ILE A 313 -21.15 32.93 -23.93
N GLY A 314 -20.87 32.58 -25.20
CA GLY A 314 -20.61 31.20 -25.62
C GLY A 314 -21.83 30.28 -25.47
N GLY A 315 -21.63 28.99 -25.73
CA GLY A 315 -22.68 27.98 -25.63
C GLY A 315 -23.56 27.88 -26.88
N LYS A 316 -24.48 26.91 -26.84
CA LYS A 316 -25.53 26.72 -27.85
C LYS A 316 -26.89 26.91 -27.20
N TRP A 317 -27.34 28.17 -27.18
CA TRP A 317 -28.63 28.58 -26.63
C TRP A 317 -29.67 28.66 -27.75
N SER A 318 -30.86 28.12 -27.51
CA SER A 318 -31.96 28.11 -28.47
C SER A 318 -33.30 28.15 -27.75
N TYR A 319 -34.37 28.45 -28.49
CA TYR A 319 -35.72 28.57 -27.94
C TYR A 319 -36.73 27.56 -28.55
N PRO A 320 -36.43 26.24 -28.57
CA PRO A 320 -37.34 25.27 -29.14
C PRO A 320 -38.62 25.17 -28.31
N GLY A 321 -39.78 25.28 -28.97
CA GLY A 321 -41.09 25.11 -28.31
C GLY A 321 -41.38 26.12 -27.20
N GLY A 322 -40.79 27.32 -27.26
CA GLY A 322 -41.04 28.40 -26.30
C GLY A 322 -40.37 28.20 -24.93
N LYS A 323 -39.20 27.56 -24.90
CA LYS A 323 -38.37 27.41 -23.70
C LYS A 323 -36.91 27.63 -24.06
N LEU A 324 -36.12 28.24 -23.17
CA LEU A 324 -34.69 28.36 -23.36
C LEU A 324 -34.00 27.02 -23.10
N VAL A 325 -33.19 26.57 -24.05
CA VAL A 325 -32.40 25.35 -23.96
C VAL A 325 -30.93 25.67 -24.24
N GLN A 326 -30.08 25.24 -23.32
CA GLN A 326 -28.64 25.13 -23.53
C GLN A 326 -28.34 23.67 -23.89
N SER A 327 -27.68 23.46 -25.04
CA SER A 327 -27.42 22.11 -25.60
C SER A 327 -25.93 21.75 -25.72
N GLN A 328 -25.02 22.53 -25.16
CA GLN A 328 -23.58 22.29 -25.22
C GLN A 328 -23.06 21.74 -23.89
N ASP A 329 -22.48 20.53 -23.89
CA ASP A 329 -21.76 19.98 -22.74
C ASP A 329 -20.23 20.17 -22.86
N GLY A 330 -19.48 19.62 -21.90
CA GLY A 330 -18.02 19.73 -21.85
C GLY A 330 -17.48 20.74 -20.83
N ALA A 331 -16.18 20.65 -20.55
CA ALA A 331 -15.48 21.39 -19.48
C ALA A 331 -15.23 22.88 -19.80
N THR A 332 -16.18 23.54 -20.45
CA THR A 332 -16.17 24.99 -20.70
C THR A 332 -17.42 25.60 -20.09
N ARG A 333 -17.25 26.71 -19.36
CA ARG A 333 -18.38 27.46 -18.82
C ARG A 333 -18.98 28.32 -19.93
N VAL A 334 -20.29 28.30 -20.06
CA VAL A 334 -21.03 29.19 -20.96
C VAL A 334 -22.13 29.89 -20.18
N ALA A 335 -22.54 31.07 -20.64
CA ALA A 335 -23.39 31.93 -19.85
C ALA A 335 -24.41 32.71 -20.68
N LEU A 336 -25.53 33.05 -20.04
CA LEU A 336 -26.48 34.07 -20.47
C LEU A 336 -26.37 35.25 -19.50
N ARG A 337 -25.75 36.34 -19.95
CA ARG A 337 -25.45 37.53 -19.16
C ARG A 337 -26.61 38.52 -19.20
N LEU A 338 -27.00 39.01 -18.05
CA LEU A 338 -28.03 40.03 -17.91
C LEU A 338 -27.46 41.40 -18.28
N LYS A 339 -28.09 42.09 -19.24
CA LYS A 339 -27.67 43.44 -19.68
C LYS A 339 -27.99 44.51 -18.63
N PRO A 340 -29.18 44.53 -17.99
CA PRO A 340 -29.42 45.40 -16.85
C PRO A 340 -28.49 45.09 -15.67
N VAL A 341 -27.99 46.15 -15.02
CA VAL A 341 -27.21 46.01 -13.80
C VAL A 341 -28.12 45.53 -12.66
N PRO A 342 -27.79 44.41 -11.97
CA PRO A 342 -28.61 43.92 -10.88
C PRO A 342 -28.63 44.92 -9.70
N PRO A 343 -29.69 44.91 -8.86
CA PRO A 343 -29.68 45.61 -7.59
C PRO A 343 -28.53 45.14 -6.69
N GLU A 344 -28.08 45.98 -5.75
CA GLU A 344 -27.01 45.61 -4.80
C GLU A 344 -27.44 44.46 -3.87
N ASN A 345 -28.67 44.58 -3.34
CA ASN A 345 -29.34 43.56 -2.55
C ASN A 345 -30.51 43.02 -3.37
N PHE A 346 -30.49 41.72 -3.66
CA PHE A 346 -31.43 41.12 -4.60
C PHE A 346 -31.85 39.71 -4.21
N GLU A 347 -32.99 39.29 -4.76
CA GLU A 347 -33.41 37.89 -4.82
C GLU A 347 -33.48 37.49 -6.30
N ALA A 348 -32.75 36.46 -6.67
CA ALA A 348 -32.76 35.88 -8.01
C ALA A 348 -33.28 34.44 -7.95
N THR A 349 -34.37 34.14 -8.65
CA THR A 349 -34.97 32.81 -8.72
C THR A 349 -34.82 32.26 -10.13
N LEU A 350 -34.17 31.11 -10.26
CA LEU A 350 -33.99 30.38 -11.51
C LEU A 350 -34.67 29.02 -11.43
N ARG A 351 -35.57 28.74 -12.38
CA ARG A 351 -36.20 27.42 -12.54
C ARG A 351 -35.66 26.74 -13.78
N PHE A 352 -35.12 25.54 -13.62
CA PHE A 352 -34.45 24.81 -14.69
C PHE A 352 -34.51 23.30 -14.50
N THR A 353 -34.18 22.55 -15.53
CA THR A 353 -34.04 21.10 -15.53
C THR A 353 -32.69 20.76 -16.15
N THR A 354 -31.77 20.16 -15.39
CA THR A 354 -30.53 19.62 -15.96
C THR A 354 -30.85 18.34 -16.73
N THR A 355 -30.54 18.29 -18.01
CA THR A 355 -30.88 17.17 -18.91
C THR A 355 -29.71 16.24 -19.18
N GLY A 356 -28.47 16.72 -19.02
CA GLY A 356 -27.27 15.94 -19.38
C GLY A 356 -25.95 16.64 -19.05
N GLY A 357 -24.86 16.07 -19.55
CA GLY A 357 -23.46 16.48 -19.33
C GLY A 357 -22.56 15.28 -19.03
N GLN A 358 -21.24 15.45 -19.08
CA GLN A 358 -20.31 14.32 -18.97
C GLN A 358 -20.01 13.96 -17.50
N MET A 359 -19.37 14.87 -16.79
CA MET A 359 -18.91 14.74 -15.41
C MET A 359 -19.74 15.60 -14.46
N TRP A 360 -19.64 16.92 -14.55
CA TRP A 360 -20.04 17.85 -13.48
C TRP A 360 -21.51 18.27 -13.51
N LYS A 361 -22.12 18.41 -14.70
CA LYS A 361 -23.55 18.66 -14.87
C LYS A 361 -24.05 19.82 -14.00
N SER A 362 -23.32 20.95 -14.05
CA SER A 362 -23.56 22.10 -13.17
C SER A 362 -24.35 23.21 -13.85
N VAL A 363 -25.37 23.73 -13.14
CA VAL A 363 -26.16 24.90 -13.53
C VAL A 363 -26.18 25.88 -12.36
N GLY A 364 -26.02 27.17 -12.62
CA GLY A 364 -25.89 28.16 -11.57
C GLY A 364 -26.19 29.60 -11.95
N ILE A 365 -26.02 30.48 -10.98
CA ILE A 365 -26.07 31.94 -11.12
C ILE A 365 -24.73 32.50 -10.69
N ASN A 366 -24.14 33.28 -11.57
CA ASN A 366 -22.99 34.14 -11.31
C ASN A 366 -23.49 35.55 -10.99
N PHE A 367 -22.87 36.23 -10.03
CA PHE A 367 -23.13 37.65 -9.77
C PHE A 367 -21.83 38.36 -9.38
N ASP A 368 -21.86 39.68 -9.37
CA ASP A 368 -20.68 40.52 -9.20
C ASP A 368 -19.58 40.23 -10.22
N VAL A 369 -19.97 39.84 -11.44
CA VAL A 369 -19.01 39.49 -12.50
C VAL A 369 -18.35 40.76 -13.01
N VAL A 370 -17.09 40.96 -12.64
CA VAL A 370 -16.22 42.05 -13.08
C VAL A 370 -14.76 41.60 -13.08
N GLU A 371 -14.12 41.61 -14.24
CA GLU A 371 -12.72 41.16 -14.43
C GLU A 371 -12.44 39.79 -13.77
N LYS A 372 -11.55 39.75 -12.77
CA LYS A 372 -11.16 38.56 -11.99
C LYS A 372 -11.92 38.42 -10.66
N HIS A 373 -13.10 39.04 -10.57
CA HIS A 373 -14.01 38.96 -9.44
C HIS A 373 -15.37 38.44 -9.91
N GLU A 374 -15.86 37.39 -9.27
CA GLU A 374 -17.21 36.85 -9.49
C GLU A 374 -17.58 35.93 -8.33
N VAL A 375 -18.87 35.86 -8.00
CA VAL A 375 -19.41 34.90 -7.05
C VAL A 375 -20.36 33.96 -7.79
N LEU A 376 -20.14 32.65 -7.61
CA LEU A 376 -20.87 31.59 -8.28
C LEU A 376 -21.67 30.80 -7.24
N ALA A 377 -22.99 30.70 -7.44
CA ALA A 377 -23.84 29.74 -6.75
C ALA A 377 -24.36 28.71 -7.75
N TYR A 378 -24.12 27.42 -7.51
CA TYR A 378 -24.50 26.37 -8.46
C TYR A 378 -25.00 25.09 -7.81
N LEU A 379 -25.75 24.33 -8.61
CA LEU A 379 -26.21 22.97 -8.34
C LEU A 379 -25.51 22.01 -9.31
N SER A 380 -24.92 20.93 -8.79
CA SER A 380 -24.19 19.93 -9.57
C SER A 380 -24.76 18.52 -9.37
N ALA A 381 -25.10 17.87 -10.48
CA ALA A 381 -25.51 16.46 -10.52
C ALA A 381 -24.32 15.49 -10.71
N TYR A 382 -23.14 15.83 -10.16
CA TYR A 382 -21.95 14.97 -10.23
C TYR A 382 -22.17 13.64 -9.49
N ALA A 383 -21.92 12.52 -10.16
CA ALA A 383 -22.23 11.18 -9.63
C ALA A 383 -21.43 10.83 -8.38
N GLY A 384 -20.19 11.33 -8.25
CA GLY A 384 -19.33 11.08 -7.09
C GLY A 384 -19.67 11.94 -5.85
N GLY A 385 -20.69 12.80 -5.91
CA GLY A 385 -21.10 13.65 -4.80
C GLY A 385 -21.92 14.85 -5.26
N PRO A 386 -23.24 14.69 -5.53
CA PRO A 386 -24.08 15.78 -5.99
C PRO A 386 -24.25 16.81 -4.87
N LYS A 387 -24.24 18.09 -5.24
CA LYS A 387 -24.11 19.17 -4.24
C LYS A 387 -24.69 20.51 -4.72
N ALA A 388 -25.06 21.32 -3.73
CA ALA A 388 -25.13 22.77 -3.87
C ALA A 388 -23.81 23.38 -3.37
N GLN A 389 -23.35 24.45 -4.01
CA GLN A 389 -22.09 25.09 -3.65
C GLN A 389 -22.12 26.58 -3.97
N ILE A 390 -21.57 27.40 -3.08
CA ILE A 390 -21.14 28.77 -3.38
C ILE A 390 -19.62 28.79 -3.47
N ALA A 391 -19.09 29.45 -4.50
CA ALA A 391 -17.68 29.65 -4.78
C ALA A 391 -17.44 31.11 -5.19
N TYR A 392 -16.21 31.60 -5.11
CA TYR A 392 -15.91 32.97 -5.53
C TYR A 392 -14.51 33.09 -6.13
N LYS A 393 -14.31 34.12 -6.96
CA LYS A 393 -13.01 34.65 -7.37
C LYS A 393 -12.83 36.03 -6.77
N ASN A 394 -11.61 36.35 -6.39
CA ASN A 394 -11.25 37.69 -5.96
C ASN A 394 -9.84 38.02 -6.43
N GLU A 395 -9.75 38.82 -7.50
CA GLU A 395 -8.48 39.20 -8.13
C GLU A 395 -7.62 37.99 -8.57
N SER A 396 -8.27 36.84 -8.81
CA SER A 396 -7.63 35.56 -9.14
C SER A 396 -8.31 34.94 -10.36
N ASP A 397 -7.55 34.22 -11.17
CA ASP A 397 -8.09 33.44 -12.30
C ASP A 397 -8.78 32.15 -11.83
N SER A 398 -8.47 31.68 -10.62
CA SER A 398 -8.98 30.43 -10.03
C SER A 398 -10.08 30.69 -9.00
N TYR A 399 -11.06 29.77 -8.96
CA TYR A 399 -12.12 29.78 -7.95
C TYR A 399 -11.65 29.23 -6.61
N THR A 400 -12.06 29.90 -5.53
CA THR A 400 -12.04 29.35 -4.18
C THR A 400 -13.35 28.63 -3.91
N TYR A 401 -13.27 27.39 -3.42
CA TYR A 401 -14.41 26.54 -3.05
C TYR A 401 -14.41 26.28 -1.54
N PRO A 402 -15.09 27.13 -0.74
CA PRO A 402 -15.12 26.96 0.71
C PRO A 402 -15.91 25.70 1.10
N PRO A 403 -15.37 24.83 1.98
CA PRO A 403 -16.09 23.63 2.42
C PRO A 403 -17.36 23.96 3.21
N GLU A 404 -17.37 25.07 3.96
CA GLU A 404 -18.54 25.56 4.69
C GLU A 404 -19.64 26.14 3.78
N ALA A 405 -19.30 26.41 2.52
CA ALA A 405 -20.22 26.86 1.48
C ALA A 405 -20.61 25.74 0.52
N ALA A 406 -20.61 24.49 1.01
CA ALA A 406 -20.96 23.28 0.28
C ALA A 406 -22.01 22.47 1.05
N GLN A 407 -23.01 21.93 0.36
CA GLN A 407 -23.95 20.97 0.94
C GLN A 407 -24.20 19.82 -0.04
N GLY A 408 -23.93 18.59 0.39
CA GLY A 408 -24.32 17.40 -0.37
C GLY A 408 -25.85 17.33 -0.51
N ARG A 409 -26.33 17.16 -1.74
CA ARG A 409 -27.77 17.08 -2.04
C ARG A 409 -27.99 16.26 -3.30
N LYS A 410 -28.92 15.31 -3.24
CA LYS A 410 -29.28 14.49 -4.41
C LYS A 410 -29.95 15.38 -5.47
N LEU A 411 -29.38 15.37 -6.68
CA LEU A 411 -29.91 16.05 -7.85
C LEU A 411 -30.04 15.01 -8.97
N GLU A 412 -31.26 14.77 -9.42
CA GLU A 412 -31.55 13.82 -10.51
C GLU A 412 -31.67 14.57 -11.84
N LEU A 413 -31.15 13.97 -12.91
CA LEU A 413 -31.35 14.48 -14.26
C LEU A 413 -32.83 14.39 -14.65
N ASN A 414 -33.25 15.30 -15.53
CA ASN A 414 -34.61 15.40 -16.05
C ASN A 414 -35.68 15.66 -14.96
N ARG A 415 -35.26 16.18 -13.79
CA ARG A 415 -36.17 16.70 -12.76
C ARG A 415 -36.08 18.23 -12.69
N PRO A 416 -37.22 18.92 -12.57
CA PRO A 416 -37.23 20.38 -12.41
C PRO A 416 -36.66 20.75 -11.04
N ASN A 417 -35.82 21.78 -11.03
CA ASN A 417 -35.24 22.38 -9.84
C ASN A 417 -35.50 23.89 -9.84
N GLU A 418 -35.71 24.42 -8.65
CA GLU A 418 -35.73 25.86 -8.39
C GLU A 418 -34.52 26.21 -7.52
N MET A 419 -33.76 27.21 -7.95
CA MET A 419 -32.66 27.79 -7.20
C MET A 419 -32.97 29.26 -6.93
N THR A 420 -33.05 29.62 -5.65
CA THR A 420 -33.30 30.99 -5.22
C THR A 420 -32.09 31.52 -4.45
N LEU A 421 -31.51 32.60 -4.97
CA LEU A 421 -30.34 33.25 -4.42
C LEU A 421 -30.74 34.60 -3.81
N ARG A 422 -30.66 34.72 -2.47
CA ARG A 422 -30.83 35.98 -1.77
C ARG A 422 -29.47 36.55 -1.40
N VAL A 423 -29.24 37.81 -1.70
CA VAL A 423 -27.97 38.47 -1.44
C VAL A 423 -28.20 39.80 -0.72
N ARG A 424 -27.58 39.95 0.46
CA ARG A 424 -27.56 41.21 1.23
C ARG A 424 -26.16 41.49 1.75
N GLY A 425 -25.51 42.52 1.22
CA GLY A 425 -24.09 42.77 1.49
C GLY A 425 -23.26 41.52 1.16
N THR A 426 -22.44 41.06 2.10
CA THR A 426 -21.65 39.82 1.96
C THR A 426 -22.43 38.55 2.33
N LEU A 427 -23.65 38.64 2.85
CA LEU A 427 -24.45 37.47 3.20
C LEU A 427 -25.21 36.94 1.98
N VAL A 428 -25.00 35.67 1.67
CA VAL A 428 -25.60 34.95 0.55
C VAL A 428 -26.40 33.77 1.09
N ASN A 429 -27.67 33.67 0.71
CA ASN A 429 -28.49 32.49 0.99
C ASN A 429 -28.87 31.82 -0.33
N LEU A 430 -28.52 30.53 -0.44
CA LEU A 430 -28.94 29.67 -1.52
C LEU A 430 -30.05 28.76 -1.01
N LEU A 431 -31.24 28.90 -1.58
CA LEU A 431 -32.37 28.02 -1.36
C LEU A 431 -32.55 27.13 -2.59
N VAL A 432 -32.88 25.86 -2.36
CA VAL A 432 -33.14 24.90 -3.43
C VAL A 432 -34.52 24.30 -3.19
N ASN A 433 -35.43 24.44 -4.15
CA ASN A 433 -36.82 24.02 -4.04
C ASN A 433 -37.52 24.57 -2.78
N GLY A 434 -37.26 25.84 -2.45
CA GLY A 434 -37.83 26.53 -1.28
C GLY A 434 -37.16 26.24 0.06
N GLU A 435 -36.26 25.25 0.13
CA GLU A 435 -35.53 24.91 1.36
C GLU A 435 -34.16 25.60 1.40
N LEU A 436 -33.78 26.17 2.56
CA LEU A 436 -32.43 26.70 2.75
C LEU A 436 -31.39 25.59 2.54
N SER A 437 -30.48 25.81 1.60
CA SER A 437 -29.35 24.93 1.32
C SER A 437 -28.07 25.45 1.98
N ILE A 438 -27.73 26.71 1.71
CA ILE A 438 -26.48 27.33 2.17
C ILE A 438 -26.80 28.73 2.66
N ALA A 439 -26.30 29.09 3.85
CA ALA A 439 -26.19 30.47 4.31
C ALA A 439 -24.71 30.77 4.53
N TYR A 440 -24.13 31.65 3.71
CA TYR A 440 -22.69 31.90 3.68
C TYR A 440 -22.40 33.39 3.68
N ARG A 441 -21.47 33.83 4.52
CA ARG A 441 -20.94 35.20 4.44
C ARG A 441 -19.66 35.19 3.63
N LEU A 442 -19.67 35.85 2.48
CA LEU A 442 -18.52 36.00 1.62
C LEU A 442 -17.38 36.66 2.39
N PRO A 443 -16.15 36.10 2.33
CA PRO A 443 -14.98 36.67 2.98
C PRO A 443 -14.37 37.84 2.19
N VAL A 444 -14.98 38.18 1.06
CA VAL A 444 -14.55 39.22 0.13
C VAL A 444 -15.60 40.30 0.04
N ALA A 445 -15.17 41.55 -0.14
CA ALA A 445 -16.08 42.66 -0.39
C ALA A 445 -16.79 42.44 -1.73
N ARG A 446 -18.09 42.73 -1.76
CA ARG A 446 -18.91 42.72 -2.98
C ARG A 446 -18.39 43.76 -3.97
N ARG A 447 -18.46 43.47 -5.27
CA ARG A 447 -18.16 44.43 -6.33
C ARG A 447 -19.31 44.44 -7.31
N ARG A 448 -19.94 45.61 -7.47
CA ARG A 448 -21.09 45.73 -8.39
C ARG A 448 -20.66 45.33 -9.81
N GLY A 449 -21.27 44.27 -10.34
CA GLY A 449 -20.92 43.67 -11.63
C GLY A 449 -22.14 43.03 -12.29
N ALA A 450 -21.90 42.28 -13.37
CA ALA A 450 -22.97 41.62 -14.11
C ALA A 450 -23.52 40.39 -13.34
N LEU A 451 -24.73 39.98 -13.71
CA LEU A 451 -25.35 38.71 -13.29
C LEU A 451 -25.46 37.81 -14.51
N GLU A 452 -25.16 36.52 -14.33
CA GLU A 452 -25.22 35.54 -15.41
C GLU A 452 -25.91 34.25 -14.97
N ILE A 453 -26.66 33.63 -15.86
CA ILE A 453 -27.09 32.23 -15.74
C ILE A 453 -26.02 31.39 -16.44
N ILE A 454 -25.49 30.36 -15.77
CA ILE A 454 -24.35 29.59 -16.30
C ILE A 454 -24.66 28.10 -16.37
N THR A 455 -23.99 27.43 -17.32
CA THR A 455 -23.80 25.98 -17.29
C THR A 455 -22.31 25.64 -17.39
N PHE A 456 -21.90 24.55 -16.71
CA PHE A 456 -20.56 23.97 -16.84
C PHE A 456 -20.69 22.47 -16.97
N ASP A 457 -20.26 21.94 -18.12
CA ASP A 457 -20.42 20.53 -18.47
C ASP A 457 -21.84 20.02 -18.25
N ALA A 458 -22.82 20.80 -18.72
CA ALA A 458 -24.24 20.52 -18.54
C ALA A 458 -25.07 21.00 -19.72
N THR A 459 -26.01 20.17 -20.15
CA THR A 459 -27.17 20.58 -20.95
C THR A 459 -28.35 20.81 -20.02
N ALA A 460 -29.14 21.85 -20.28
CA ALA A 460 -30.24 22.24 -19.41
C ALA A 460 -31.37 22.95 -20.15
N GLU A 461 -32.59 22.74 -19.67
CA GLU A 461 -33.78 23.51 -20.05
C GLU A 461 -34.09 24.53 -18.95
N PHE A 462 -34.39 25.76 -19.33
CA PHE A 462 -34.70 26.85 -18.41
C PHE A 462 -36.16 27.25 -18.56
N LYS A 463 -36.88 27.29 -17.44
CA LYS A 463 -38.31 27.56 -17.37
C LYS A 463 -38.61 29.03 -17.07
N SER A 464 -37.87 29.64 -16.15
CA SER A 464 -38.06 31.05 -15.82
C SER A 464 -36.88 31.59 -15.03
N PHE A 465 -36.64 32.90 -15.17
CA PHE A 465 -35.76 33.67 -14.32
C PHE A 465 -36.47 34.91 -13.80
N GLU A 466 -36.32 35.17 -12.50
CA GLU A 466 -36.86 36.36 -11.85
C GLU A 466 -35.79 37.01 -10.97
N LEU A 467 -35.61 38.32 -11.11
CA LEU A 467 -34.72 39.15 -10.31
C LEU A 467 -35.52 40.29 -9.70
N LYS A 468 -35.48 40.41 -8.37
CA LYS A 468 -36.15 41.46 -7.60
C LYS A 468 -35.16 42.14 -6.67
N VAL A 469 -35.43 43.41 -6.36
CA VAL A 469 -34.78 44.08 -5.22
C VAL A 469 -35.19 43.33 -3.96
N LEU A 470 -34.23 42.98 -3.12
CA LEU A 470 -34.51 42.32 -1.84
C LEU A 470 -34.99 43.37 -0.84
N PRO A 471 -36.23 43.27 -0.31
CA PRO A 471 -36.72 44.19 0.70
C PRO A 471 -35.82 44.22 1.94
N THR A 472 -35.76 45.36 2.63
CA THR A 472 -34.92 45.52 3.83
C THR A 472 -35.35 44.62 4.98
N ASP A 473 -36.63 44.28 5.05
CA ASP A 473 -37.27 43.39 6.03
C ASP A 473 -37.31 41.92 5.61
N ALA A 474 -36.81 41.57 4.40
CA ALA A 474 -36.77 40.18 3.96
C ALA A 474 -35.91 39.34 4.91
N GLY A 475 -36.46 38.20 5.34
CA GLY A 475 -35.80 37.25 6.21
C GLY A 475 -34.57 36.63 5.55
N MET A 476 -33.40 36.90 6.14
CA MET A 476 -32.12 36.29 5.78
C MET A 476 -31.72 35.29 6.86
N TYR A 477 -31.21 34.13 6.43
CA TYR A 477 -30.62 33.14 7.32
C TYR A 477 -29.14 33.46 7.53
N GLU A 478 -28.71 33.53 8.79
CA GLU A 478 -27.30 33.72 9.11
C GLU A 478 -26.49 32.42 8.96
N SER A 479 -25.19 32.58 8.73
CA SER A 479 -24.24 31.46 8.65
C SER A 479 -24.19 30.70 9.98
N LYS A 480 -24.55 29.41 9.98
CA LYS A 480 -24.35 28.50 11.13
C LYS A 480 -22.88 28.14 11.25
N GLY A 481 -22.12 29.05 11.82
CA GLY A 481 -20.68 28.95 11.95
C GLY A 481 -20.15 30.36 11.88
N ALA A 482 -19.63 30.83 13.01
CA ALA A 482 -18.85 32.05 13.05
C ALA A 482 -17.86 32.02 11.86
N ILE A 483 -17.84 33.10 11.11
CA ILE A 483 -16.75 33.40 10.19
C ILE A 483 -15.50 33.31 11.06
N LYS A 484 -14.72 32.24 10.91
CA LYS A 484 -13.30 32.42 11.14
C LYS A 484 -12.92 33.48 10.13
N PRO A 485 -12.36 34.63 10.56
CA PRO A 485 -11.79 35.57 9.61
C PRO A 485 -10.97 34.74 8.64
N THR A 486 -11.09 35.05 7.34
CA THR A 486 -10.01 34.84 6.39
C THR A 486 -8.71 34.80 7.17
N VAL A 487 -7.92 33.73 7.05
CA VAL A 487 -6.53 33.80 7.48
C VAL A 487 -6.06 35.12 6.91
N ALA A 488 -5.83 36.10 7.79
CA ALA A 488 -5.41 37.41 7.35
C ALA A 488 -4.25 37.13 6.40
N PRO A 489 -4.17 37.76 5.21
CA PRO A 489 -3.01 37.59 4.36
C PRO A 489 -1.79 37.68 5.27
N LEU A 490 -0.96 36.63 5.24
CA LEU A 490 0.11 36.44 6.23
C LEU A 490 0.80 37.78 6.41
N THR A 491 0.92 38.25 7.64
CA THR A 491 1.75 39.44 7.87
C THR A 491 3.12 39.15 7.24
N ILE A 492 3.83 40.16 6.77
CA ILE A 492 5.17 39.93 6.17
C ILE A 492 6.06 39.13 7.12
N GLU A 493 5.93 39.36 8.43
CA GLU A 493 6.59 38.56 9.47
C GLU A 493 6.17 37.08 9.46
N GLN A 494 4.87 36.78 9.40
CA GLN A 494 4.37 35.40 9.29
C GLN A 494 4.75 34.73 7.96
N ALA A 495 4.82 35.48 6.87
CA ALA A 495 5.27 35.00 5.57
C ALA A 495 6.77 34.70 5.57
N LYS A 496 7.60 35.55 6.19
CA LYS A 496 9.04 35.31 6.43
C LYS A 496 9.26 34.07 7.28
N LEU A 497 8.51 33.89 8.36
CA LEU A 497 8.58 32.67 9.19
C LEU A 497 8.16 31.42 8.42
N THR A 498 7.19 31.53 7.51
CA THR A 498 6.80 30.40 6.63
C THR A 498 7.93 30.03 5.65
N VAL A 499 8.66 31.00 5.11
CA VAL A 499 9.87 30.76 4.31
C VAL A 499 10.96 30.10 5.17
N ALA A 500 11.23 30.62 6.37
CA ALA A 500 12.22 30.05 7.28
C ALA A 500 11.91 28.60 7.64
N ILE A 501 10.64 28.26 7.92
CA ILE A 501 10.21 26.86 8.12
C ILE A 501 10.53 26.03 6.88
N ALA A 502 10.15 26.48 5.68
CA ALA A 502 10.39 25.72 4.46
C ALA A 502 11.89 25.53 4.15
N GLU A 503 12.76 26.50 4.49
CA GLU A 503 14.22 26.36 4.41
C GLU A 503 14.73 25.32 5.40
N LYS A 504 14.21 25.29 6.64
CA LYS A 504 14.58 24.26 7.63
C LYS A 504 14.06 22.88 7.25
N THR A 505 12.83 22.77 6.75
CA THR A 505 12.28 21.52 6.19
C THR A 505 13.15 20.99 5.05
N LEU A 506 13.61 21.88 4.15
CA LEU A 506 14.54 21.50 3.08
C LEU A 506 15.89 21.01 3.64
N ALA A 507 16.47 21.71 4.62
CA ALA A 507 17.72 21.28 5.25
C ALA A 507 17.60 19.90 5.93
N VAL A 508 16.47 19.62 6.59
CA VAL A 508 16.18 18.30 7.16
C VAL A 508 16.11 17.23 6.07
N ALA A 509 15.45 17.53 4.95
CA ALA A 509 15.32 16.61 3.82
C ALA A 509 16.68 16.34 3.15
N GLU A 510 17.50 17.38 2.92
CA GLU A 510 18.82 17.28 2.28
C GLU A 510 19.85 16.55 3.15
N ALA A 511 19.65 16.49 4.47
CA ALA A 511 20.49 15.70 5.36
C ALA A 511 20.23 14.17 5.25
N GLN A 512 19.01 13.75 4.89
CA GLN A 512 18.61 12.33 4.93
C GLN A 512 19.46 11.40 4.04
N PRO A 513 19.80 11.74 2.79
CA PRO A 513 20.61 10.86 1.95
C PRO A 513 21.97 10.49 2.57
N LEU A 514 22.63 11.44 3.25
CA LEU A 514 23.91 11.20 3.93
C LEU A 514 23.73 10.34 5.18
N VAL A 515 22.64 10.56 5.92
CA VAL A 515 22.28 9.74 7.08
C VAL A 515 22.01 8.29 6.66
N ILE A 516 21.25 8.08 5.59
CA ILE A 516 20.94 6.74 5.07
C ILE A 516 22.22 6.02 4.64
N ARG A 517 23.07 6.67 3.83
CA ARG A 517 24.34 6.09 3.36
C ARG A 517 25.29 5.75 4.50
N SER A 518 25.41 6.64 5.50
CA SER A 518 26.32 6.40 6.63
C SER A 518 25.86 5.26 7.52
N ARG A 519 24.55 5.14 7.79
CA ARG A 519 23.98 3.99 8.52
C ARG A 519 24.22 2.68 7.77
N ALA A 520 23.90 2.63 6.47
CA ALA A 520 24.14 1.44 5.66
C ALA A 520 25.60 1.00 5.67
N ALA A 521 26.54 1.96 5.53
CA ALA A 521 27.97 1.68 5.58
C ALA A 521 28.42 1.17 6.96
N ALA A 522 27.91 1.77 8.04
CA ALA A 522 28.21 1.35 9.41
C ALA A 522 27.68 -0.06 9.73
N GLU A 523 26.48 -0.40 9.28
CA GLU A 523 25.92 -1.74 9.44
C GLU A 523 26.70 -2.78 8.64
N LEU A 524 27.02 -2.50 7.37
CA LEU A 524 27.82 -3.39 6.54
C LEU A 524 29.18 -3.66 7.19
N ALA A 525 29.86 -2.62 7.67
CA ALA A 525 31.14 -2.75 8.35
C ALA A 525 31.05 -3.55 9.67
N ARG A 526 29.96 -3.36 10.43
CA ARG A 526 29.71 -4.05 11.71
C ARG A 526 29.46 -5.55 11.55
N TYR A 527 28.72 -5.95 10.51
CA TYR A 527 28.29 -7.34 10.31
C TYR A 527 29.09 -8.13 9.27
N GLN A 528 30.16 -7.53 8.73
CA GLN A 528 31.20 -8.30 8.04
C GLN A 528 31.83 -9.34 8.97
N HIS A 529 32.35 -10.43 8.40
CA HIS A 529 33.00 -11.50 9.15
C HIS A 529 34.42 -11.76 8.61
N PRO A 530 35.48 -11.34 9.36
CA PRO A 530 35.42 -10.54 10.60
C PRO A 530 34.90 -9.10 10.35
N PRO A 531 34.42 -8.39 11.39
CA PRO A 531 34.00 -7.00 11.26
C PRO A 531 35.14 -6.12 10.71
N ALA A 532 34.79 -5.10 9.93
CA ALA A 532 35.78 -4.22 9.33
C ALA A 532 36.55 -3.43 10.41
N GLU A 533 37.84 -3.19 10.19
CA GLU A 533 38.70 -2.46 11.13
C GLU A 533 38.17 -1.06 11.46
N ASN A 534 37.49 -0.41 10.51
CA ASN A 534 36.91 0.93 10.65
C ASN A 534 35.43 0.91 11.11
N ALA A 535 34.87 -0.22 11.52
CA ALA A 535 33.46 -0.33 11.88
C ALA A 535 33.04 0.63 13.00
N ALA A 536 33.86 0.79 14.05
CA ALA A 536 33.60 1.73 15.14
C ALA A 536 33.59 3.18 14.64
N SER A 537 34.54 3.55 13.77
CA SER A 537 34.61 4.89 13.19
C SER A 537 33.39 5.21 12.30
N LEU A 538 32.96 4.24 11.48
CA LEU A 538 31.75 4.39 10.66
C LEU A 538 30.48 4.48 11.52
N ALA A 539 30.39 3.71 12.61
CA ALA A 539 29.28 3.81 13.56
C ALA A 539 29.21 5.20 14.23
N GLN A 540 30.35 5.73 14.68
CA GLN A 540 30.43 7.09 15.24
C GLN A 540 30.06 8.16 14.21
N GLN A 541 30.46 7.98 12.94
CA GLN A 541 30.08 8.88 11.85
C GLN A 541 28.57 8.84 11.58
N ALA A 542 27.96 7.65 11.55
CA ALA A 542 26.52 7.48 11.36
C ALA A 542 25.73 8.16 12.49
N VAL A 543 26.15 7.97 13.76
CA VAL A 543 25.57 8.65 14.92
C VAL A 543 25.68 10.17 14.79
N LYS A 544 26.86 10.68 14.42
CA LYS A 544 27.09 12.11 14.26
C LYS A 544 26.16 12.72 13.20
N LEU A 545 26.02 12.07 12.04
CA LEU A 545 25.13 12.53 10.98
C LEU A 545 23.65 12.46 11.38
N GLU A 546 23.24 11.40 12.07
CA GLU A 546 21.87 11.27 12.59
C GLU A 546 21.54 12.37 13.61
N ARG A 547 22.50 12.73 14.47
CA ARG A 547 22.33 13.84 15.44
C ARG A 547 22.36 15.22 14.78
N LEU A 548 23.19 15.43 13.75
CA LEU A 548 23.14 16.66 12.95
C LEU A 548 21.79 16.83 12.25
N ALA A 549 21.22 15.76 11.71
CA ALA A 549 19.86 15.78 11.17
C ALA A 549 18.81 16.06 12.26
N ALA A 550 19.00 15.55 13.48
CA ALA A 550 18.14 15.86 14.63
C ALA A 550 18.24 17.35 15.05
N VAL A 551 19.42 17.98 14.96
CA VAL A 551 19.59 19.42 15.16
C VAL A 551 18.80 20.20 14.10
N ALA A 552 18.93 19.85 12.81
CA ALA A 552 18.16 20.49 11.74
C ALA A 552 16.64 20.38 11.97
N LYS A 553 16.17 19.22 12.47
CA LYS A 553 14.77 18.99 12.82
C LYS A 553 14.32 19.81 14.04
N ALA A 554 15.19 19.98 15.04
CA ALA A 554 14.92 20.84 16.18
C ALA A 554 14.85 22.32 15.77
N GLU A 555 15.69 22.76 14.82
CA GLU A 555 15.64 24.11 14.24
C GLU A 555 14.35 24.34 13.43
N GLU A 556 13.89 23.34 12.67
CA GLU A 556 12.56 23.38 12.03
C GLU A 556 11.44 23.54 13.06
N ALA A 557 11.45 22.73 14.13
CA ALA A 557 10.45 22.79 15.18
C ALA A 557 10.44 24.15 15.91
N MET A 558 11.61 24.77 16.09
CA MET A 558 11.70 26.14 16.61
C MET A 558 11.06 27.16 15.65
N ALA A 559 11.39 27.10 14.35
CA ALA A 559 10.78 28.00 13.36
C ALA A 559 9.25 27.83 13.31
N GLN A 560 8.75 26.60 13.47
CA GLN A 560 7.31 26.32 13.61
C GLN A 560 6.73 26.95 14.88
N ALA A 561 7.41 26.83 16.02
CA ALA A 561 6.98 27.45 17.27
C ALA A 561 6.99 28.98 17.22
N GLU A 562 7.92 29.61 16.49
CA GLU A 562 7.92 31.06 16.24
C GLU A 562 6.70 31.50 15.43
N LEU A 563 6.35 30.74 14.38
CA LEU A 563 5.13 31.01 13.62
C LEU A 563 3.85 30.79 14.44
N GLU A 564 3.81 29.76 15.30
CA GLU A 564 2.71 29.54 16.24
C GLU A 564 2.55 30.75 17.18
N LEU A 565 3.65 31.25 17.75
CA LEU A 565 3.65 32.43 18.61
C LEU A 565 3.18 33.69 17.86
N ALA A 566 3.67 33.90 16.64
CA ALA A 566 3.26 35.02 15.79
C ALA A 566 1.78 34.98 15.37
N ARG A 567 1.14 33.80 15.45
CA ARG A 567 -0.29 33.59 15.17
C ARG A 567 -1.15 33.46 16.42
N ALA A 568 -0.55 33.34 17.60
CA ALA A 568 -1.27 33.06 18.83
C ALA A 568 -2.18 34.22 19.23
N ALA A 569 -3.43 33.90 19.54
CA ALA A 569 -4.35 34.83 20.21
C ALA A 569 -3.80 35.21 21.59
N ALA A 570 -4.25 36.34 22.15
CA ALA A 570 -3.70 36.89 23.40
C ALA A 570 -3.76 35.90 24.58
N ASP A 571 -4.83 35.11 24.68
CA ASP A 571 -5.05 34.06 25.68
C ASP A 571 -4.17 32.81 25.48
N LYS A 572 -3.57 32.67 24.29
CA LYS A 572 -2.68 31.54 23.91
C LYS A 572 -1.21 31.92 23.78
N LYS A 573 -0.84 33.19 23.92
CA LYS A 573 0.56 33.65 23.82
C LYS A 573 1.49 32.97 24.82
N ALA A 574 1.10 32.88 26.09
CA ALA A 574 1.92 32.24 27.13
C ALA A 574 2.19 30.74 26.84
N GLU A 575 1.21 30.03 26.24
CA GLU A 575 1.37 28.64 25.82
C GLU A 575 2.35 28.53 24.65
N ALA A 576 2.25 29.40 23.66
CA ALA A 576 3.15 29.44 22.51
C ALA A 576 4.59 29.86 22.89
N GLU A 577 4.76 30.80 23.81
CA GLU A 577 6.08 31.19 24.36
C GLU A 577 6.75 30.02 25.10
N LYS A 578 5.97 29.23 25.85
CA LYS A 578 6.47 28.02 26.49
C LYS A 578 6.94 26.98 25.47
N LYS A 579 6.17 26.78 24.38
CA LYS A 579 6.59 25.89 23.27
C LYS A 579 7.87 26.37 22.59
N LEU A 580 8.00 27.67 22.32
CA LEU A 580 9.22 28.24 21.75
C LEU A 580 10.42 28.06 22.67
N THR A 581 10.24 28.27 23.97
CA THR A 581 11.29 28.05 24.98
C THR A 581 11.73 26.58 25.03
N ALA A 582 10.77 25.66 24.98
CA ALA A 582 11.05 24.23 24.93
C ALA A 582 11.78 23.83 23.62
N ALA A 583 11.39 24.40 22.47
CA ALA A 583 12.06 24.15 21.19
C ALA A 583 13.51 24.66 21.19
N ARG A 584 13.79 25.83 21.79
CA ARG A 584 15.16 26.36 21.97
C ARG A 584 16.01 25.42 22.84
N ALA A 585 15.47 24.99 23.99
CA ALA A 585 16.16 24.04 24.86
C ALA A 585 16.42 22.69 24.15
N ALA A 586 15.51 22.24 23.28
CA ALA A 586 15.68 21.02 22.50
C ALA A 586 16.81 21.14 21.46
N ILE A 587 17.01 22.32 20.85
CA ILE A 587 18.16 22.57 19.95
C ILE A 587 19.46 22.48 20.73
N ASP A 588 19.56 23.12 21.90
CA ASP A 588 20.77 23.07 22.73
C ASP A 588 21.10 21.64 23.16
N THR A 589 20.07 20.88 23.55
CA THR A 589 20.18 19.45 23.87
C THR A 589 20.66 18.63 22.66
N ALA A 590 20.10 18.87 21.47
CA ALA A 590 20.49 18.18 20.25
C ALA A 590 21.94 18.51 19.84
N ARG A 591 22.36 19.78 19.99
CA ARG A 591 23.74 20.22 19.70
C ARG A 591 24.74 19.60 20.66
N GLN A 592 24.43 19.57 21.96
CA GLN A 592 25.26 18.87 22.95
C GLN A 592 25.38 17.37 22.62
N ALA A 593 24.29 16.74 22.17
CA ALA A 593 24.32 15.35 21.77
C ALA A 593 25.27 15.07 20.59
N VAL A 594 25.45 16.01 19.64
CA VAL A 594 26.40 15.83 18.50
C VAL A 594 27.84 15.62 18.98
N GLU A 595 28.24 16.28 20.06
CA GLU A 595 29.61 16.22 20.60
C GLU A 595 29.87 14.99 21.48
N THR A 596 28.82 14.32 21.97
CA THR A 596 28.95 13.13 22.82
C THR A 596 29.31 11.90 21.98
N PRO A 597 30.45 11.21 22.18
CA PRO A 597 30.75 9.99 21.43
C PRO A 597 29.71 8.88 21.68
N ALA A 598 29.24 8.22 20.62
CA ALA A 598 28.40 7.02 20.71
C ALA A 598 28.47 6.21 19.40
N GLU A 599 28.10 4.93 19.48
CA GLU A 599 28.13 3.98 18.34
C GLU A 599 26.75 3.38 18.02
N ASN A 600 25.73 3.72 18.81
CA ASN A 600 24.37 3.25 18.61
C ASN A 600 23.60 4.24 17.75
N PHE A 601 23.28 3.83 16.53
CA PHE A 601 22.47 4.56 15.55
C PHE A 601 21.23 3.73 15.19
N THR A 602 20.25 4.36 14.54
CA THR A 602 19.02 3.67 14.11
C THR A 602 19.27 2.83 12.84
N PRO A 603 19.09 1.49 12.86
CA PRO A 603 19.24 0.63 11.68
C PRO A 603 18.28 0.97 10.53
N LEU A 604 18.67 0.65 9.30
CA LEU A 604 17.72 0.63 8.18
C LEU A 604 16.87 -0.64 8.26
N SER A 605 15.55 -0.52 8.08
CA SER A 605 14.66 -1.67 8.21
C SER A 605 14.36 -2.27 6.83
N GLY A 606 15.02 -3.38 6.51
CA GLY A 606 14.73 -4.15 5.28
C GLY A 606 13.86 -5.39 5.51
N SER A 607 13.50 -5.67 6.76
CA SER A 607 12.73 -6.85 7.14
C SER A 607 12.05 -6.65 8.49
N LEU A 608 10.92 -7.34 8.69
CA LEU A 608 10.17 -7.36 9.95
C LEU A 608 9.98 -8.80 10.42
N LYS A 609 10.46 -9.13 11.62
CA LYS A 609 10.12 -10.39 12.29
C LYS A 609 8.61 -10.47 12.53
N THR A 610 8.04 -11.66 12.41
CA THR A 610 6.69 -11.93 12.91
C THR A 610 6.71 -11.99 14.44
N LEU A 611 5.63 -11.54 15.07
CA LEU A 611 5.52 -11.58 16.53
C LEU A 611 5.45 -13.04 17.03
N GLU A 612 6.16 -13.33 18.11
CA GLU A 612 6.18 -14.67 18.72
C GLU A 612 5.02 -14.89 19.68
N ASN A 613 4.54 -13.81 20.29
CA ASN A 613 3.42 -13.80 21.22
C ASN A 613 2.86 -12.36 21.33
N ASN A 614 1.84 -12.18 22.17
CA ASN A 614 1.16 -10.91 22.39
C ASN A 614 1.90 -9.92 23.32
N LEU A 615 3.06 -10.30 23.87
CA LEU A 615 3.88 -9.45 24.74
C LEU A 615 5.04 -8.78 24.00
N GLU A 616 5.36 -9.22 22.78
CA GLU A 616 6.40 -8.60 21.96
C GLU A 616 5.99 -7.20 21.46
N THR A 617 6.98 -6.31 21.36
CA THR A 617 6.80 -4.91 20.92
C THR A 617 7.15 -4.74 19.44
N GLU A 618 6.67 -3.66 18.81
CA GLU A 618 7.04 -3.34 17.42
C GLU A 618 8.55 -3.13 17.23
N GLU A 619 9.26 -2.70 18.27
CA GLU A 619 10.72 -2.56 18.25
C GLU A 619 11.43 -3.92 18.17
N SER A 620 10.90 -4.97 18.81
CA SER A 620 11.52 -6.30 18.76
C SER A 620 11.56 -6.89 17.36
N ARG A 621 10.62 -6.48 16.50
CA ARG A 621 10.52 -6.93 15.11
C ARG A 621 11.65 -6.43 14.20
N ARG A 622 12.36 -5.38 14.64
CA ARG A 622 13.39 -4.66 13.87
C ARG A 622 14.81 -4.88 14.41
N LYS A 623 14.96 -5.73 15.43
CA LYS A 623 16.28 -6.09 15.95
C LYS A 623 17.10 -6.81 14.86
N PRO A 624 18.45 -6.66 14.87
CA PRO A 624 19.32 -7.43 13.99
C PRO A 624 19.02 -8.93 14.11
N PHE A 625 19.07 -9.65 13.00
CA PHE A 625 18.91 -11.09 12.97
C PHE A 625 20.24 -11.79 13.28
N PRO A 626 20.24 -13.10 13.59
CA PRO A 626 21.49 -13.82 13.84
C PRO A 626 22.49 -13.74 12.68
N THR A 627 23.79 -13.77 13.00
CA THR A 627 24.92 -13.82 12.04
C THR A 627 25.23 -15.25 11.57
N THR A 628 24.61 -16.23 12.20
CA THR A 628 24.73 -17.64 11.87
C THR A 628 23.35 -18.30 11.92
N SER A 629 23.12 -19.32 11.10
CA SER A 629 22.03 -20.29 11.30
C SER A 629 22.59 -21.54 11.99
N THR A 630 21.71 -22.31 12.65
CA THR A 630 22.07 -23.60 13.23
C THR A 630 22.47 -24.64 12.17
N GLY A 631 22.06 -24.46 10.90
CA GLY A 631 22.30 -25.42 9.83
C GLY A 631 21.47 -26.70 9.92
N ARG A 632 20.54 -26.78 10.88
CA ARG A 632 19.70 -27.97 11.10
C ARG A 632 18.79 -28.23 9.90
N ARG A 633 18.24 -27.18 9.30
CA ARG A 633 17.29 -27.30 8.18
C ARG A 633 18.01 -27.63 6.88
N SER A 634 19.16 -27.04 6.60
CA SER A 634 19.99 -27.41 5.44
C SER A 634 20.52 -28.83 5.53
N ALA A 635 21.01 -29.28 6.70
CA ALA A 635 21.40 -30.66 6.91
C ALA A 635 20.24 -31.65 6.68
N PHE A 636 19.04 -31.31 7.16
CA PHE A 636 17.84 -32.11 6.92
C PHE A 636 17.43 -32.13 5.44
N ALA A 637 17.47 -30.98 4.77
CA ALA A 637 17.14 -30.85 3.36
C ALA A 637 18.10 -31.64 2.46
N LEU A 638 19.40 -31.60 2.75
CA LEU A 638 20.42 -32.39 2.05
C LEU A 638 20.22 -33.89 2.28
N TRP A 639 19.88 -34.31 3.51
CA TRP A 639 19.56 -35.70 3.79
C TRP A 639 18.32 -36.19 3.03
N LEU A 640 17.24 -35.39 3.00
CA LEU A 640 16.04 -35.71 2.23
C LEU A 640 16.32 -35.88 0.73
N THR A 641 17.30 -35.15 0.22
CA THR A 641 17.59 -35.10 -1.22
C THR A 641 18.80 -35.92 -1.64
N ASP A 642 19.36 -36.69 -0.70
CA ASP A 642 20.40 -37.65 -1.02
C ASP A 642 19.84 -38.71 -2.00
N PRO A 643 20.55 -39.01 -3.12
CA PRO A 643 20.13 -40.03 -4.08
C PRO A 643 19.89 -41.42 -3.49
N LYS A 644 20.44 -41.73 -2.31
CA LYS A 644 20.23 -43.00 -1.61
C LYS A 644 19.01 -42.98 -0.69
N HIS A 645 18.34 -41.83 -0.51
CA HIS A 645 17.17 -41.74 0.34
C HIS A 645 15.97 -42.47 -0.32
N PRO A 646 15.34 -43.45 0.36
CA PRO A 646 14.40 -44.37 -0.30
C PRO A 646 12.97 -43.85 -0.51
N LEU A 647 12.64 -42.59 -0.19
CA LEU A 647 11.24 -42.14 -0.08
C LEU A 647 10.88 -40.93 -0.96
N PRO A 648 11.62 -39.80 -0.96
CA PRO A 648 11.12 -38.59 -1.61
C PRO A 648 10.86 -38.74 -3.11
N ALA A 649 11.73 -39.46 -3.82
CA ALA A 649 11.50 -39.79 -5.22
C ALA A 649 10.27 -40.69 -5.42
N ARG A 650 10.10 -41.75 -4.59
CA ARG A 650 8.93 -42.63 -4.63
C ARG A 650 7.62 -41.88 -4.37
N VAL A 651 7.61 -40.99 -3.38
CA VAL A 651 6.46 -40.14 -3.05
C VAL A 651 6.12 -39.25 -4.24
N ALA A 652 7.13 -38.61 -4.85
CA ALA A 652 6.93 -37.73 -5.98
C ALA A 652 6.35 -38.46 -7.19
N VAL A 653 6.97 -39.57 -7.61
CA VAL A 653 6.49 -40.32 -8.79
C VAL A 653 5.13 -40.95 -8.54
N ASN A 654 4.80 -41.36 -7.30
CA ASN A 654 3.48 -41.87 -6.96
C ASN A 654 2.40 -40.79 -7.15
N HIS A 655 2.68 -39.54 -6.75
CA HIS A 655 1.78 -38.41 -7.00
C HIS A 655 1.65 -38.08 -8.48
N ILE A 656 2.74 -38.11 -9.24
CA ILE A 656 2.71 -37.89 -10.70
C ILE A 656 1.89 -38.99 -11.39
N TRP A 657 2.20 -40.25 -11.10
CA TRP A 657 1.51 -41.43 -11.64
C TRP A 657 0.01 -41.37 -11.38
N MET A 658 -0.40 -41.08 -10.15
CA MET A 658 -1.81 -41.00 -9.77
C MET A 658 -2.61 -40.01 -10.65
N ARG A 659 -2.00 -38.88 -11.02
CA ARG A 659 -2.68 -37.84 -11.81
C ARG A 659 -2.80 -38.19 -13.29
N HIS A 660 -1.91 -39.02 -13.82
CA HIS A 660 -1.98 -39.53 -15.19
C HIS A 660 -2.85 -40.79 -15.31
N MET A 661 -2.69 -41.74 -14.40
CA MET A 661 -3.33 -43.07 -14.46
C MET A 661 -4.62 -43.17 -13.63
N GLY A 662 -5.00 -42.11 -12.91
CA GLY A 662 -6.22 -42.04 -12.10
C GLY A 662 -6.18 -42.85 -10.79
N ARG A 663 -5.14 -43.66 -10.56
CA ARG A 663 -4.91 -44.42 -9.32
C ARG A 663 -3.42 -44.40 -8.97
N PRO A 664 -3.05 -44.24 -7.70
CA PRO A 664 -1.65 -44.27 -7.27
C PRO A 664 -1.10 -45.70 -7.26
N LEU A 665 0.22 -45.84 -7.32
CA LEU A 665 0.91 -47.12 -7.11
C LEU A 665 0.84 -47.54 -5.63
N VAL A 666 0.99 -46.58 -4.72
CA VAL A 666 0.75 -46.73 -3.28
C VAL A 666 -0.59 -46.06 -2.94
N PRO A 667 -1.66 -46.83 -2.63
CA PRO A 667 -3.00 -46.30 -2.35
C PRO A 667 -3.04 -45.24 -1.25
N THR A 668 -2.23 -45.42 -0.21
CA THR A 668 -2.09 -44.50 0.90
C THR A 668 -1.03 -43.44 0.57
N VAL A 669 -1.40 -42.45 -0.25
CA VAL A 669 -0.45 -41.46 -0.81
C VAL A 669 0.35 -40.64 0.22
N PHE A 670 -0.10 -40.58 1.48
CA PHE A 670 0.60 -39.89 2.58
C PHE A 670 1.14 -40.85 3.66
N ASP A 671 1.09 -42.16 3.42
CA ASP A 671 1.54 -43.18 4.36
C ASP A 671 2.09 -44.40 3.61
N PHE A 672 3.40 -44.39 3.38
CA PHE A 672 4.22 -45.45 2.80
C PHE A 672 4.77 -46.39 3.89
N GLY A 673 4.45 -46.11 5.16
CA GLY A 673 4.86 -46.91 6.30
C GLY A 673 4.08 -48.21 6.42
N ARG A 674 4.32 -48.95 7.51
CA ARG A 674 3.69 -50.24 7.82
C ARG A 674 2.18 -50.14 8.05
N LYS A 675 1.69 -48.94 8.37
CA LYS A 675 0.25 -48.65 8.45
C LYS A 675 -0.38 -48.48 7.06
N GLY A 676 0.42 -48.06 6.09
CA GLY A 676 0.03 -47.87 4.70
C GLY A 676 -0.30 -49.17 3.97
N THR A 677 -0.92 -49.03 2.79
CA THR A 677 -1.13 -50.16 1.87
C THR A 677 0.13 -50.36 1.03
N PRO A 678 0.66 -51.60 0.89
CA PRO A 678 1.81 -51.87 0.03
C PRO A 678 1.59 -51.39 -1.42
N PRO A 679 2.66 -51.04 -2.15
CA PRO A 679 2.56 -50.69 -3.56
C PRO A 679 1.97 -51.84 -4.38
N THR A 680 1.08 -51.51 -5.31
CA THR A 680 0.51 -52.48 -6.26
C THR A 680 1.57 -53.02 -7.22
N HIS A 681 2.52 -52.18 -7.61
CA HIS A 681 3.64 -52.51 -8.51
C HIS A 681 4.96 -51.96 -7.91
N PRO A 682 5.57 -52.66 -6.94
CA PRO A 682 6.75 -52.18 -6.23
C PRO A 682 7.95 -51.93 -7.15
N GLU A 683 8.22 -52.85 -8.09
CA GLU A 683 9.36 -52.74 -9.01
C GLU A 683 9.22 -51.52 -9.93
N LEU A 684 8.00 -51.22 -10.40
CA LEU A 684 7.73 -50.05 -11.22
C LEU A 684 7.89 -48.74 -10.44
N LEU A 685 7.42 -48.71 -9.19
CA LEU A 685 7.60 -47.56 -8.31
C LEU A 685 9.10 -47.25 -8.09
N ASP A 686 9.88 -48.30 -7.83
CA ASP A 686 11.31 -48.19 -7.59
C ASP A 686 12.06 -47.75 -8.84
N TRP A 687 11.71 -48.34 -9.99
CA TRP A 687 12.28 -47.97 -11.27
C TRP A 687 12.00 -46.51 -11.63
N LEU A 688 10.74 -46.04 -11.49
CA LEU A 688 10.39 -44.64 -11.74
C LEU A 688 11.09 -43.68 -10.76
N ALA A 689 11.27 -44.08 -9.51
CA ALA A 689 11.96 -43.26 -8.51
C ALA A 689 13.46 -43.12 -8.85
N VAL A 690 14.12 -44.20 -9.26
CA VAL A 690 15.52 -44.16 -9.74
C VAL A 690 15.61 -43.32 -11.01
N GLU A 691 14.70 -43.52 -11.96
CA GLU A 691 14.64 -42.76 -13.21
C GLU A 691 14.54 -41.26 -12.96
N LEU A 692 13.71 -40.83 -11.99
CA LEU A 692 13.59 -39.44 -11.58
C LEU A 692 14.93 -38.90 -11.08
N ILE A 693 15.61 -39.64 -10.20
CA ILE A 693 16.90 -39.23 -9.60
C ILE A 693 17.99 -39.11 -10.67
N GLU A 694 18.12 -40.12 -11.54
CA GLU A 694 19.16 -40.18 -12.58
C GLU A 694 18.99 -39.10 -13.66
N HIS A 695 17.77 -38.61 -13.86
CA HIS A 695 17.46 -37.52 -14.79
C HIS A 695 17.30 -36.17 -14.09
N GLY A 696 18.11 -35.94 -13.04
CA GLY A 696 18.22 -34.64 -12.38
C GLY A 696 16.93 -34.20 -11.67
N TRP A 697 16.12 -35.16 -11.23
CA TRP A 697 14.83 -34.92 -10.61
C TRP A 697 13.85 -34.12 -11.48
N SER A 698 13.98 -34.22 -12.81
CA SER A 698 13.07 -33.59 -13.79
C SER A 698 11.68 -34.22 -13.73
N MET A 699 10.69 -33.42 -13.37
CA MET A 699 9.29 -33.86 -13.37
C MET A 699 8.74 -33.93 -14.80
N LYS A 700 9.16 -33.02 -15.70
CA LYS A 700 8.76 -33.08 -17.11
C LYS A 700 9.25 -34.36 -17.78
N HIS A 701 10.44 -34.85 -17.43
CA HIS A 701 10.94 -36.14 -17.88
C HIS A 701 10.01 -37.28 -17.51
N ILE A 702 9.63 -37.39 -16.23
CA ILE A 702 8.70 -38.43 -15.76
C ILE A 702 7.32 -38.30 -16.39
N HIS A 703 6.79 -37.08 -16.56
CA HIS A 703 5.53 -36.88 -17.26
C HIS A 703 5.60 -37.41 -18.70
N ARG A 704 6.64 -37.03 -19.45
CA ARG A 704 6.87 -37.48 -20.82
C ARG A 704 6.93 -39.01 -20.87
N LEU A 705 7.77 -39.61 -20.03
CA LEU A 705 7.97 -41.05 -19.97
C LEU A 705 6.65 -41.81 -19.76
N ILE A 706 5.80 -41.34 -18.83
CA ILE A 706 4.49 -41.95 -18.58
C ILE A 706 3.59 -41.78 -19.80
N VAL A 707 3.41 -40.55 -20.30
CA VAL A 707 2.42 -40.30 -21.35
C VAL A 707 2.82 -40.85 -22.71
N THR A 708 4.10 -41.14 -22.96
CA THR A 708 4.57 -41.82 -24.19
C THR A 708 4.71 -43.34 -24.02
N SER A 709 4.38 -43.88 -22.84
CA SER A 709 4.45 -45.32 -22.59
C SER A 709 3.31 -46.06 -23.29
N GLN A 710 3.58 -47.32 -23.70
CA GLN A 710 2.52 -48.20 -24.21
C GLN A 710 1.39 -48.36 -23.20
N ALA A 711 1.71 -48.43 -21.90
CA ALA A 711 0.74 -48.57 -20.82
C ALA A 711 -0.27 -47.42 -20.76
N TYR A 712 0.17 -46.18 -20.99
CA TYR A 712 -0.72 -45.01 -21.05
C TYR A 712 -1.58 -44.99 -22.32
N HIS A 713 -1.06 -45.52 -23.43
CA HIS A 713 -1.77 -45.57 -24.72
C HIS A 713 -2.78 -46.72 -24.84
N MET A 714 -2.85 -47.63 -23.87
CA MET A 714 -3.83 -48.72 -23.91
C MET A 714 -5.25 -48.13 -23.82
N SER A 715 -6.17 -48.63 -24.65
CA SER A 715 -7.57 -48.25 -24.59
C SER A 715 -8.15 -48.58 -23.22
N SER A 716 -8.78 -47.61 -22.55
CA SER A 716 -9.58 -47.90 -21.36
C SER A 716 -10.70 -48.86 -21.73
N SER A 717 -10.77 -50.01 -21.06
CA SER A 717 -11.81 -51.02 -21.27
C SER A 717 -13.21 -50.51 -20.97
#